data_AF-A0A0G8CEV9-F1
#
_entry.id   AF-A0A0G8CEV9-F1
#
_cell.length_a   1.000
_cell.length_b   1.000
_cell.length_c   1.000
_cell.angle_alpha   90.00
_cell.angle_beta   90.00
_cell.angle_gamma   90.00
#
_symmetry.space_group_name_H-M   'P 1'
#
loop_
_entity.id
_entity.type
_entity.pdbx_description
1 polymer ?
#
loop_
_entity_poly.entity_id
_entity_poly.type
_entity_poly.pdbx_seq_one_letter_code
_entity_poly.pdbx_strand_id
1 'polypeptide(L)'
;MTIENQFIQKVYYKTFLTEETSTPVSEVLGEAYINESTNEFSNISNIRFAQGEFYYQNKDFEAAIFKWEKVNNELALWATKNIADSYFELGFLPKAEEIYQSIQTEDTTLTMEVSLQLLSLYIEQERLGLAFKTISEAVAFQPDYPNITAIARSFYEKQEDWNNAIELAVQEGIRTKSLHWFDTLINYVNQGFTKQIKPEYFYESLKALYAIDQVQFKELVIALWNSYQNENLHLPWIQTINHLFLHIETDNNDDWHEIVERYQDTYFELITGEHFMHEMQGLVPDLLTNWFSLTKAKDALFVSAAVLAWNEVSPTTLESLLVKSAGALLSNSTAETNVNMETVSHLFETIAVWAEKNDVDLSHQFTLLVHELCDLNVTQLLIAGTSDHDKSSFINSILGENILTETVTTPILFKDDSQTEITEFTALDVHNIPSFDEFHQRMATPSESELEKKCIEIKLPSRFLRKNKFAFLVTPPVQGQVDKNSSYFEYLQAADSLIYVLNSASPLHGEELDTLLYLREQVPNLQIHFVLHTNNTTNNEKLMSKIKVHFPNAQFFPYSPSQESSQQLGDVTESILSNLAERNMEQERIEKLIWFTQKTIAYLVNERVELENTLVKSVRWNKHISVKLNGFINNLTALEKDKIRSITESYLLTKEEITRDIHSQIPELLQSCSDLVQEDSDFKLVHEELNAAMNERVQKHVQQVLLPKFTGSIQEWIETAHNEFIQAQSYLDEMSETFNKLYKEERMKLPCDFKLLDDWHRDVVRMTNRITVTNINILLRFTPTQFFLKSAGKLFGNMQKNQSMLANKYKQYIETEDYTEIAQTISKQFFLQFEVFEGALERDIMMFFKDPLSILKQNVESAQLEIQEDEQTLATLRSNPETYHDPLAFFKLQLLQHKFVLSTNKNNEDVYEFNESPTI
;
A
#
# COMPACT_ATOMS: atom_id res chain seq x y z
N MET A 1 -73.89 30.04 5.23
CA MET A 1 -72.83 30.94 4.73
C MET A 1 -72.53 31.91 5.86
N THR A 2 -71.28 31.99 6.32
CA THR A 2 -70.88 32.96 7.35
C THR A 2 -70.83 34.38 6.76
N ILE A 3 -70.86 35.41 7.61
CA ILE A 3 -70.86 36.80 7.14
C ILE A 3 -69.53 37.17 6.48
N GLU A 4 -68.43 36.61 6.97
CA GLU A 4 -67.09 36.77 6.42
C GLU A 4 -66.98 36.20 5.00
N ASN A 5 -67.60 35.05 4.74
CA ASN A 5 -67.66 34.47 3.39
C ASN A 5 -68.44 35.37 2.41
N GLN A 6 -69.42 36.13 2.90
CA GLN A 6 -70.13 37.11 2.08
C GLN A 6 -69.22 38.28 1.70
N PHE A 7 -68.36 38.73 2.62
CA PHE A 7 -67.38 39.80 2.36
C PHE A 7 -66.29 39.36 1.39
N ILE A 8 -65.72 38.16 1.59
CA ILE A 8 -64.68 37.60 0.69
C ILE A 8 -65.20 37.51 -0.75
N GLN A 9 -66.41 36.97 -0.92
CA GLN A 9 -67.03 36.81 -2.24
C GLN A 9 -67.63 38.09 -2.80
N LYS A 10 -67.63 39.19 -2.04
CA LYS A 10 -68.27 40.47 -2.37
C LYS A 10 -69.75 40.28 -2.74
N VAL A 11 -70.51 39.59 -1.87
CA VAL A 11 -71.93 39.26 -2.04
C VAL A 11 -72.80 39.65 -0.84
N TYR A 12 -72.29 40.45 0.10
CA TYR A 12 -73.06 41.01 1.20
C TYR A 12 -74.31 41.77 0.73
N TYR A 13 -74.30 42.37 -0.45
CA TYR A 13 -75.50 42.99 -1.04
C TYR A 13 -76.71 42.04 -1.17
N LYS A 14 -76.49 40.73 -1.23
CA LYS A 14 -77.57 39.73 -1.27
C LYS A 14 -78.36 39.66 0.02
N THR A 15 -77.83 40.15 1.14
CA THR A 15 -78.56 40.24 2.42
C THR A 15 -79.74 41.22 2.37
N PHE A 16 -79.74 42.14 1.39
CA PHE A 16 -80.83 43.08 1.14
C PHE A 16 -81.91 42.51 0.20
N LEU A 17 -81.72 41.29 -0.32
CA LEU A 17 -82.66 40.62 -1.21
C LEU A 17 -83.51 39.61 -0.42
N THR A 18 -84.84 39.64 -0.58
CA THR A 18 -85.75 38.61 -0.04
C THR A 18 -85.94 37.48 -1.05
N GLU A 19 -86.19 36.24 -0.58
CA GLU A 19 -86.25 35.01 -1.41
C GLU A 19 -87.22 35.05 -2.62
N GLU A 20 -88.15 36.02 -2.68
CA GLU A 20 -89.11 36.21 -3.79
C GLU A 20 -89.03 37.59 -4.47
N THR A 21 -87.84 38.16 -4.68
CA THR A 21 -87.72 39.46 -5.40
C THR A 21 -87.40 39.29 -6.90
N SER A 22 -88.35 39.70 -7.77
CA SER A 22 -88.13 39.91 -9.21
C SER A 22 -87.58 41.31 -9.54
N THR A 23 -87.43 42.15 -8.51
CA THR A 23 -86.96 43.53 -8.59
C THR A 23 -85.45 43.59 -8.85
N PRO A 24 -84.97 44.45 -9.77
CA PRO A 24 -83.53 44.63 -10.00
C PRO A 24 -82.79 45.02 -8.71
N VAL A 25 -81.64 44.38 -8.46
CA VAL A 25 -80.81 44.62 -7.26
C VAL A 25 -80.45 46.10 -7.07
N SER A 26 -80.21 46.83 -8.17
CA SER A 26 -79.93 48.28 -8.13
C SER A 26 -81.09 49.11 -7.59
N GLU A 27 -82.32 48.69 -7.85
CA GLU A 27 -83.54 49.35 -7.37
C GLU A 27 -83.73 49.06 -5.87
N VAL A 28 -83.56 47.81 -5.46
CA VAL A 28 -83.63 47.40 -4.04
C VAL A 28 -82.60 48.15 -3.18
N LEU A 29 -81.33 48.20 -3.60
CA LEU A 29 -80.27 48.93 -2.89
C LEU A 29 -80.43 50.46 -2.97
N GLY A 30 -81.11 50.96 -4.01
CA GLY A 30 -81.43 52.37 -4.20
C GLY A 30 -82.54 52.85 -3.26
N GLU A 31 -83.62 52.07 -3.17
CA GLU A 31 -84.72 52.32 -2.23
C GLU A 31 -84.26 52.20 -0.78
N ALA A 32 -83.46 51.16 -0.45
CA ALA A 32 -82.87 51.01 0.87
C ALA A 32 -82.06 52.26 1.27
N TYR A 33 -81.26 52.81 0.33
CA TYR A 33 -80.49 54.03 0.55
C TYR A 33 -81.39 55.24 0.80
N ILE A 34 -82.43 55.45 -0.01
CA ILE A 34 -83.36 56.59 0.14
C ILE A 34 -84.06 56.51 1.50
N ASN A 35 -84.61 55.35 1.84
CA ASN A 35 -85.33 55.12 3.09
C ASN A 35 -84.43 55.38 4.31
N GLU A 36 -83.20 54.86 4.31
CA GLU A 36 -82.26 55.07 5.42
C GLU A 36 -81.76 56.51 5.50
N SER A 37 -81.61 57.20 4.36
CA SER A 37 -81.17 58.60 4.31
C SER A 37 -82.18 59.62 4.86
N THR A 38 -83.44 59.21 5.02
CA THR A 38 -84.49 60.04 5.63
C THR A 38 -84.55 59.94 7.17
N ASN A 39 -83.76 59.05 7.78
CA ASN A 39 -83.69 58.86 9.23
C ASN A 39 -82.72 59.87 9.90
N GLU A 40 -83.09 60.39 11.06
CA GLU A 40 -82.34 61.43 11.80
C GLU A 40 -80.96 60.94 12.31
N PHE A 41 -80.79 59.62 12.47
CA PHE A 41 -79.53 58.94 12.81
C PHE A 41 -79.18 57.89 11.74
N SER A 42 -79.17 58.28 10.46
CA SER A 42 -78.95 57.35 9.34
C SER A 42 -77.59 56.64 9.40
N ASN A 43 -77.58 55.29 9.36
CA ASN A 43 -76.35 54.50 9.21
C ASN A 43 -76.28 53.87 7.81
N ILE A 44 -75.87 54.69 6.84
CA ILE A 44 -75.91 54.29 5.42
C ILE A 44 -74.67 53.45 5.03
N SER A 45 -73.71 53.25 5.94
CA SER A 45 -72.45 52.56 5.67
C SER A 45 -72.65 51.11 5.21
N ASN A 46 -73.59 50.36 5.79
CA ASN A 46 -73.90 48.99 5.35
C ASN A 46 -74.50 48.95 3.93
N ILE A 47 -75.34 49.93 3.59
CA ILE A 47 -75.96 50.05 2.26
C ILE A 47 -74.91 50.49 1.23
N ARG A 48 -74.00 51.40 1.60
CA ARG A 48 -72.86 51.81 0.76
C ARG A 48 -71.91 50.65 0.49
N PHE A 49 -71.63 49.84 1.51
CA PHE A 49 -70.81 48.64 1.35
C PHE A 49 -71.42 47.67 0.33
N ALA A 50 -72.72 47.37 0.46
CA ALA A 50 -73.48 46.54 -0.49
C ALA A 50 -73.55 47.14 -1.91
N GLN A 51 -73.79 48.45 -2.03
CA GLN A 51 -73.76 49.14 -3.33
C GLN A 51 -72.38 48.99 -3.99
N GLY A 52 -71.29 49.16 -3.23
CA GLY A 52 -69.93 49.01 -3.74
C GLY A 52 -69.67 47.62 -4.31
N GLU A 53 -70.05 46.57 -3.60
CA GLU A 53 -69.92 45.19 -4.10
C GLU A 53 -70.73 44.96 -5.39
N PHE A 54 -71.95 45.46 -5.46
CA PHE A 54 -72.77 45.34 -6.66
C PHE A 54 -72.12 46.00 -7.89
N TYR A 55 -71.55 47.20 -7.73
CA TYR A 55 -70.82 47.87 -8.82
C TYR A 55 -69.54 47.13 -9.20
N TYR A 56 -68.79 46.60 -8.22
CA TYR A 56 -67.59 45.79 -8.45
C TYR A 56 -67.91 44.55 -9.30
N GLN A 57 -68.98 43.81 -8.98
CA GLN A 57 -69.41 42.63 -9.73
C GLN A 57 -69.79 42.96 -11.18
N ASN A 58 -70.25 44.19 -11.44
CA ASN A 58 -70.54 44.70 -12.78
C ASN A 58 -69.33 45.36 -13.47
N LYS A 59 -68.13 45.24 -12.90
CA LYS A 59 -66.85 45.81 -13.39
C LYS A 59 -66.82 47.34 -13.45
N ASP A 60 -67.71 48.01 -12.71
CA ASP A 60 -67.68 49.47 -12.53
C ASP A 60 -66.90 49.81 -11.25
N PHE A 61 -65.57 49.71 -11.35
CA PHE A 61 -64.66 49.87 -10.23
C PHE A 61 -64.62 51.30 -9.69
N GLU A 62 -64.77 52.31 -10.54
CA GLU A 62 -64.83 53.72 -10.12
C GLU A 62 -66.06 53.98 -9.25
N ALA A 63 -67.23 53.49 -9.68
CA ALA A 63 -68.44 53.58 -8.88
C ALA A 63 -68.28 52.79 -7.58
N ALA A 64 -67.70 51.58 -7.62
CA ALA A 64 -67.48 50.75 -6.44
C ALA A 64 -66.61 51.45 -5.38
N ILE A 65 -65.45 52.00 -5.79
CA ILE A 65 -64.54 52.77 -4.93
C ILE A 65 -65.27 53.95 -4.29
N PHE A 66 -65.99 54.75 -5.09
CA PHE A 66 -66.73 55.91 -4.59
C PHE A 66 -67.81 55.55 -3.55
N LYS A 67 -68.40 54.34 -3.63
CA LYS A 67 -69.33 53.86 -2.60
C LYS A 67 -68.57 53.45 -1.34
N TRP A 68 -67.49 52.68 -1.47
CA TRP A 68 -66.72 52.17 -0.34
C TRP A 68 -65.96 53.24 0.45
N GLU A 69 -65.51 54.33 -0.19
CA GLU A 69 -64.90 55.48 0.51
C GLU A 69 -65.83 56.14 1.55
N LYS A 70 -67.13 55.89 1.45
CA LYS A 70 -68.17 56.45 2.32
C LYS A 70 -68.58 55.51 3.46
N VAL A 71 -67.93 54.35 3.59
CA VAL A 71 -68.18 53.37 4.66
C VAL A 71 -67.29 53.72 5.85
N ASN A 72 -67.90 54.10 6.97
CA ASN A 72 -67.19 54.57 8.18
C ASN A 72 -67.59 53.83 9.47
N ASN A 73 -68.20 52.66 9.33
CA ASN A 73 -68.59 51.79 10.45
C ASN A 73 -67.63 50.59 10.57
N GLU A 74 -68.06 49.52 11.24
CA GLU A 74 -67.28 48.28 11.43
C GLU A 74 -66.82 47.62 10.11
N LEU A 75 -67.47 47.93 8.98
CA LEU A 75 -67.08 47.44 7.65
C LEU A 75 -65.99 48.29 6.96
N ALA A 76 -65.50 49.36 7.59
CA ALA A 76 -64.56 50.30 6.97
C ALA A 76 -63.26 49.63 6.50
N LEU A 77 -62.70 48.70 7.27
CA LEU A 77 -61.46 48.00 6.89
C LEU A 77 -61.70 47.00 5.75
N TRP A 78 -62.84 46.31 5.73
CA TRP A 78 -63.27 45.48 4.59
C TRP A 78 -63.54 46.33 3.34
N ALA A 79 -64.11 47.53 3.51
CA ALA A 79 -64.32 48.48 2.42
C ALA A 79 -62.97 48.97 1.86
N THR A 80 -62.00 49.23 2.73
CA THR A 80 -60.62 49.61 2.36
C THR A 80 -59.93 48.51 1.58
N LYS A 81 -60.07 47.24 2.00
CA LYS A 81 -59.60 46.07 1.25
C LYS A 81 -60.25 45.99 -0.14
N ASN A 82 -61.57 46.18 -0.22
CA ASN A 82 -62.30 46.14 -1.48
C ASN A 82 -61.94 47.30 -2.44
N ILE A 83 -61.59 48.47 -1.89
CA ILE A 83 -61.02 49.59 -2.66
C ILE A 83 -59.66 49.18 -3.25
N ALA A 84 -58.79 48.55 -2.46
CA ALA A 84 -57.52 48.02 -2.94
C ALA A 84 -57.71 46.97 -4.05
N ASP A 85 -58.64 46.03 -3.87
CA ASP A 85 -59.01 45.03 -4.90
C ASP A 85 -59.47 45.72 -6.21
N SER A 86 -60.17 46.86 -6.11
CA SER A 86 -60.60 47.62 -7.30
C SER A 86 -59.43 48.30 -8.01
N TYR A 87 -58.47 48.86 -7.25
CA TYR A 87 -57.24 49.42 -7.83
C TYR A 87 -56.37 48.35 -8.46
N PHE A 88 -56.37 47.14 -7.88
CA PHE A 88 -55.70 45.97 -8.43
C PHE A 88 -56.29 45.58 -9.80
N GLU A 89 -57.61 45.41 -9.90
CA GLU A 89 -58.31 45.09 -11.17
C GLU A 89 -58.17 46.18 -12.24
N LEU A 90 -58.01 47.45 -11.83
CA LEU A 90 -57.73 48.58 -12.74
C LEU A 90 -56.26 48.62 -13.21
N GLY A 91 -55.38 47.75 -12.70
CA GLY A 91 -53.95 47.72 -13.01
C GLY A 91 -53.13 48.80 -12.29
N PHE A 92 -53.71 49.53 -11.33
CA PHE A 92 -53.01 50.54 -10.52
C PHE A 92 -52.33 49.90 -9.30
N LEU A 93 -51.45 48.95 -9.57
CA LEU A 93 -50.83 48.08 -8.55
C LEU A 93 -50.10 48.83 -7.42
N PRO A 94 -49.32 49.92 -7.65
CA PRO A 94 -48.68 50.65 -6.55
C PRO A 94 -49.69 51.26 -5.58
N LYS A 95 -50.86 51.68 -6.08
CA LYS A 95 -51.91 52.24 -5.23
C LYS A 95 -52.62 51.14 -4.44
N ALA A 96 -52.86 49.99 -5.07
CA ALA A 96 -53.40 48.82 -4.38
C ALA A 96 -52.48 48.37 -3.24
N GLU A 97 -51.17 48.27 -3.47
CA GLU A 97 -50.17 47.90 -2.46
C GLU A 97 -50.17 48.86 -1.25
N GLU A 98 -50.13 50.18 -1.51
CA GLU A 98 -50.19 51.20 -0.45
C GLU A 98 -51.43 51.03 0.43
N ILE A 99 -52.58 50.76 -0.19
CA ILE A 99 -53.85 50.61 0.53
C ILE A 99 -53.87 49.28 1.29
N TYR A 100 -53.45 48.17 0.70
CA TYR A 100 -53.35 46.88 1.41
C TYR A 100 -52.44 46.98 2.65
N GLN A 101 -51.27 47.60 2.53
CA GLN A 101 -50.32 47.78 3.64
C GLN A 101 -50.83 48.72 4.74
N SER A 102 -51.80 49.59 4.43
CA SER A 102 -52.40 50.51 5.42
C SER A 102 -53.41 49.83 6.36
N ILE A 103 -53.88 48.63 6.02
CA ILE A 103 -54.89 47.90 6.80
C ILE A 103 -54.22 47.26 8.02
N GLN A 104 -54.56 47.76 9.21
CA GLN A 104 -54.17 47.19 10.49
C GLN A 104 -55.42 46.65 11.19
N THR A 105 -55.48 45.34 11.41
CA THR A 105 -56.66 44.67 11.96
C THR A 105 -56.27 43.52 12.87
N GLU A 106 -57.09 43.25 13.88
CA GLU A 106 -57.00 42.03 14.72
C GLU A 106 -57.87 40.90 14.15
N ASP A 107 -58.68 41.18 13.12
CA ASP A 107 -59.48 40.18 12.39
C ASP A 107 -58.55 39.27 11.57
N THR A 108 -58.51 38.00 11.97
CA THR A 108 -57.68 36.97 11.33
C THR A 108 -58.08 36.71 9.87
N THR A 109 -59.36 36.76 9.55
CA THR A 109 -59.88 36.52 8.19
C THR A 109 -59.49 37.67 7.28
N LEU A 110 -59.69 38.92 7.73
CA LEU A 110 -59.28 40.09 6.96
C LEU A 110 -57.76 40.16 6.79
N THR A 111 -56.99 39.81 7.82
CA THR A 111 -55.52 39.74 7.74
C THR A 111 -55.07 38.74 6.67
N MET A 112 -55.67 37.54 6.66
CA MET A 112 -55.36 36.52 5.65
C MET A 112 -55.76 36.93 4.24
N GLU A 113 -56.92 37.54 4.07
CA GLU A 113 -57.36 38.08 2.78
C GLU A 113 -56.41 39.16 2.25
N VAL A 114 -55.95 40.08 3.09
CA VAL A 114 -54.96 41.10 2.71
C VAL A 114 -53.64 40.45 2.31
N SER A 115 -53.15 39.46 3.07
CA SER A 115 -51.92 38.73 2.74
C SER A 115 -52.01 37.99 1.40
N LEU A 116 -53.14 37.35 1.08
CA LEU A 116 -53.35 36.67 -0.21
C LEU A 116 -53.41 37.65 -1.39
N GLN A 117 -53.99 38.83 -1.19
CA GLN A 117 -54.00 39.87 -2.22
C GLN A 117 -52.61 40.48 -2.42
N LEU A 118 -51.87 40.75 -1.34
CA LEU A 118 -50.47 41.19 -1.41
C LEU A 118 -49.59 40.15 -2.10
N LEU A 119 -49.78 38.87 -1.83
CA LEU A 119 -49.09 37.79 -2.55
C LEU A 119 -49.37 37.85 -4.05
N SER A 120 -50.65 37.94 -4.44
CA SER A 120 -51.06 38.01 -5.84
C SER A 120 -50.46 39.23 -6.54
N LEU A 121 -50.46 40.38 -5.86
CA LEU A 121 -49.85 41.62 -6.31
C LEU A 121 -48.34 41.51 -6.50
N TYR A 122 -47.62 40.93 -5.53
CA TYR A 122 -46.18 40.76 -5.65
C TYR A 122 -45.79 39.75 -6.74
N ILE A 123 -46.61 38.72 -6.96
CA ILE A 123 -46.42 37.79 -8.08
C ILE A 123 -46.61 38.53 -9.42
N GLU A 124 -47.66 39.35 -9.55
CA GLU A 124 -47.91 40.11 -10.78
C GLU A 124 -46.85 41.18 -11.06
N GLN A 125 -46.25 41.75 -10.02
CA GLN A 125 -45.14 42.71 -10.13
C GLN A 125 -43.76 42.05 -10.28
N GLU A 126 -43.67 40.72 -10.36
CA GLU A 126 -42.40 39.95 -10.36
C GLU A 126 -41.50 40.25 -9.13
N ARG A 127 -42.08 40.72 -8.02
CA ARG A 127 -41.37 41.03 -6.76
C ARG A 127 -41.29 39.78 -5.88
N LEU A 128 -40.61 38.76 -6.37
CA LEU A 128 -40.57 37.42 -5.77
C LEU A 128 -40.13 37.41 -4.31
N GLY A 129 -39.13 38.20 -3.91
CA GLY A 129 -38.67 38.24 -2.52
C GLY A 129 -39.75 38.69 -1.52
N LEU A 130 -40.65 39.58 -1.93
CA LEU A 130 -41.79 39.98 -1.11
C LEU A 130 -42.92 38.96 -1.17
N ALA A 131 -43.14 38.34 -2.34
CA ALA A 131 -44.09 37.23 -2.47
C ALA A 131 -43.73 36.08 -1.51
N PHE A 132 -42.45 35.65 -1.48
CA PHE A 132 -41.94 34.65 -0.54
C PHE A 132 -42.19 35.05 0.91
N LYS A 133 -41.78 36.26 1.29
CA LYS A 133 -42.00 36.75 2.66
C LYS A 133 -43.48 36.71 3.05
N THR A 134 -44.36 37.20 2.18
CA THR A 134 -45.80 37.27 2.44
C THR A 134 -46.44 35.90 2.56
N ILE A 135 -46.13 34.94 1.68
CA ILE A 135 -46.71 33.60 1.78
C ILE A 135 -46.17 32.83 2.99
N SER A 136 -44.89 32.94 3.32
CA SER A 136 -44.32 32.31 4.51
C SER A 136 -44.92 32.89 5.80
N GLU A 137 -45.08 34.21 5.90
CA GLU A 137 -45.74 34.87 7.03
C GLU A 137 -47.22 34.46 7.13
N ALA A 138 -47.93 34.36 6.01
CA ALA A 138 -49.33 33.95 5.97
C ALA A 138 -49.53 32.50 6.43
N VAL A 139 -48.68 31.56 5.99
CA VAL A 139 -48.70 30.16 6.44
C VAL A 139 -48.37 30.07 7.93
N ALA A 140 -47.35 30.79 8.41
CA ALA A 140 -46.98 30.79 9.82
C ALA A 140 -48.06 31.42 10.73
N PHE A 141 -48.78 32.42 10.24
CA PHE A 141 -49.84 33.11 10.98
C PHE A 141 -51.10 32.27 11.14
N GLN A 142 -51.62 31.69 10.05
CA GLN A 142 -52.83 30.86 10.08
C GLN A 142 -52.79 29.74 9.02
N PRO A 143 -52.13 28.60 9.32
CA PRO A 143 -51.95 27.51 8.34
C PRO A 143 -53.25 26.79 7.97
N ASP A 144 -54.29 26.87 8.82
CA ASP A 144 -55.60 26.27 8.56
C ASP A 144 -56.54 27.17 7.74
N TYR A 145 -56.08 28.34 7.29
CA TYR A 145 -56.88 29.19 6.40
C TYR A 145 -57.16 28.46 5.08
N PRO A 146 -58.38 28.53 4.51
CA PRO A 146 -58.74 27.74 3.34
C PRO A 146 -57.73 27.86 2.19
N ASN A 147 -57.20 26.70 1.76
CA ASN A 147 -56.23 26.54 0.67
C ASN A 147 -54.86 27.22 0.84
N ILE A 148 -54.54 27.85 1.98
CA ILE A 148 -53.28 28.62 2.11
C ILE A 148 -52.03 27.75 1.89
N THR A 149 -52.01 26.55 2.46
CA THR A 149 -50.89 25.61 2.32
C THR A 149 -50.80 25.02 0.91
N ALA A 150 -51.94 24.83 0.24
CA ALA A 150 -51.98 24.42 -1.17
C ALA A 150 -51.46 25.54 -2.10
N ILE A 151 -51.83 26.80 -1.81
CA ILE A 151 -51.33 27.98 -2.52
C ILE A 151 -49.81 28.12 -2.30
N ALA A 152 -49.34 27.99 -1.06
CA ALA A 152 -47.93 28.06 -0.71
C ALA A 152 -47.11 27.00 -1.44
N ARG A 153 -47.57 25.73 -1.40
CA ARG A 153 -46.94 24.63 -2.13
C ARG A 153 -46.84 24.94 -3.63
N SER A 154 -47.97 25.28 -4.27
CA SER A 154 -47.99 25.55 -5.70
C SER A 154 -47.09 26.73 -6.08
N PHE A 155 -47.01 27.74 -5.21
CA PHE A 155 -46.08 28.86 -5.38
C PHE A 155 -44.62 28.40 -5.30
N TYR A 156 -44.22 27.66 -4.27
CA TYR A 156 -42.85 27.16 -4.11
C TYR A 156 -42.43 26.23 -5.26
N GLU A 157 -43.29 25.27 -5.65
CA GLU A 157 -43.04 24.39 -6.79
C GLU A 157 -42.88 25.17 -8.11
N LYS A 158 -43.71 26.18 -8.35
CA LYS A 158 -43.64 27.01 -9.56
C LYS A 158 -42.37 27.87 -9.62
N GLN A 159 -41.82 28.25 -8.47
CA GLN A 159 -40.57 29.00 -8.38
C GLN A 159 -39.33 28.09 -8.27
N GLU A 160 -39.50 26.77 -8.33
CA GLU A 160 -38.44 25.77 -8.12
C GLU A 160 -37.73 25.91 -6.75
N ASP A 161 -38.41 26.46 -5.75
CA ASP A 161 -37.90 26.58 -4.38
C ASP A 161 -38.24 25.32 -3.58
N TRP A 162 -37.47 24.27 -3.83
CA TRP A 162 -37.68 22.97 -3.22
C TRP A 162 -37.46 22.97 -1.71
N ASN A 163 -36.59 23.84 -1.17
CA ASN A 163 -36.32 23.89 0.26
C ASN A 163 -37.60 24.28 1.04
N ASN A 164 -38.27 25.35 0.61
CA ASN A 164 -39.53 25.78 1.22
C ASN A 164 -40.68 24.79 0.93
N ALA A 165 -40.70 24.14 -0.24
CA ALA A 165 -41.70 23.11 -0.56
C ALA A 165 -41.56 21.86 0.33
N ILE A 166 -40.33 21.42 0.58
CA ILE A 166 -40.01 20.28 1.45
C ILE A 166 -40.33 20.63 2.90
N GLU A 167 -39.91 21.82 3.37
CA GLU A 167 -40.19 22.28 4.73
C GLU A 167 -41.69 22.33 5.00
N LEU A 168 -42.48 22.87 4.05
CA LEU A 168 -43.93 22.89 4.15
C LEU A 168 -44.52 21.48 4.24
N ALA A 169 -44.07 20.55 3.39
CA ALA A 169 -44.57 19.17 3.41
C ALA A 169 -44.26 18.44 4.72
N VAL A 170 -43.04 18.62 5.26
CA VAL A 170 -42.63 18.06 6.56
C VAL A 170 -43.46 18.64 7.70
N GLN A 171 -43.54 19.97 7.80
CA GLN A 171 -44.26 20.65 8.89
C GLN A 171 -45.76 20.32 8.85
N GLU A 172 -46.39 20.39 7.68
CA GLU A 172 -47.81 20.11 7.53
C GLU A 172 -48.12 18.61 7.71
N GLY A 173 -47.23 17.72 7.28
CA GLY A 173 -47.33 16.28 7.55
C GLY A 173 -47.36 16.00 9.06
N ILE A 174 -46.43 16.57 9.82
CA ILE A 174 -46.37 16.42 11.28
C ILE A 174 -47.59 17.06 11.97
N ARG A 175 -47.93 18.30 11.60
CA ARG A 175 -48.99 19.09 12.25
C ARG A 175 -50.38 18.51 12.01
N THR A 176 -50.68 18.18 10.75
CA THR A 176 -52.02 17.72 10.34
C THR A 176 -52.20 16.21 10.42
N LYS A 177 -51.09 15.45 10.47
CA LYS A 177 -51.07 13.99 10.36
C LYS A 177 -51.72 13.47 9.07
N SER A 178 -51.73 14.30 8.02
CA SER A 178 -52.31 13.95 6.74
C SER A 178 -51.33 13.18 5.87
N LEU A 179 -51.74 11.98 5.43
CA LEU A 179 -50.96 11.12 4.53
C LEU A 179 -50.60 11.81 3.20
N HIS A 180 -51.44 12.73 2.73
CA HIS A 180 -51.19 13.47 1.49
C HIS A 180 -49.89 14.29 1.51
N TRP A 181 -49.52 14.86 2.68
CA TRP A 181 -48.28 15.61 2.82
C TRP A 181 -47.05 14.70 2.84
N PHE A 182 -47.20 13.49 3.39
CA PHE A 182 -46.14 12.48 3.32
C PHE A 182 -45.97 11.91 1.91
N ASP A 183 -47.05 11.66 1.15
CA ASP A 183 -46.98 11.32 -0.28
C ASP A 183 -46.23 12.39 -1.09
N THR A 184 -46.50 13.65 -0.77
CA THR A 184 -45.83 14.80 -1.39
C THR A 184 -44.35 14.81 -1.07
N LEU A 185 -43.98 14.55 0.19
CA LEU A 185 -42.59 14.44 0.63
C LEU A 185 -41.86 13.27 -0.06
N ILE A 186 -42.48 12.08 -0.12
CA ILE A 186 -41.93 10.90 -0.80
C ILE A 186 -41.64 11.23 -2.28
N ASN A 187 -42.56 11.93 -2.94
CA ASN A 187 -42.37 12.36 -4.32
C ASN A 187 -41.17 13.31 -4.48
N TYR A 188 -40.96 14.26 -3.57
CA TYR A 188 -39.79 15.14 -3.59
C TYR A 188 -38.47 14.38 -3.35
N VAL A 189 -38.49 13.40 -2.46
CA VAL A 189 -37.33 12.52 -2.21
C VAL A 189 -36.99 11.73 -3.47
N ASN A 190 -37.98 11.09 -4.11
CA ASN A 190 -37.78 10.30 -5.32
C ASN A 190 -37.32 11.15 -6.53
N GLN A 191 -37.68 12.43 -6.58
CA GLN A 191 -37.18 13.37 -7.59
C GLN A 191 -35.77 13.91 -7.29
N GLY A 192 -35.19 13.55 -6.13
CA GLY A 192 -33.82 13.90 -5.75
C GLY A 192 -33.66 15.29 -5.13
N PHE A 193 -34.76 15.97 -4.77
CA PHE A 193 -34.70 17.33 -4.20
C PHE A 193 -34.18 17.37 -2.77
N THR A 194 -34.15 16.23 -2.07
CA THR A 194 -33.72 16.13 -0.67
C THR A 194 -32.26 15.71 -0.48
N LYS A 195 -31.52 15.39 -1.55
CA LYS A 195 -30.16 14.80 -1.48
C LYS A 195 -29.14 15.58 -0.65
N GLN A 196 -29.27 16.90 -0.60
CA GLN A 196 -28.35 17.80 0.11
C GLN A 196 -28.82 18.13 1.55
N ILE A 197 -30.01 17.67 1.92
CA ILE A 197 -30.57 17.89 3.26
C ILE A 197 -29.96 16.85 4.19
N LYS A 198 -29.63 17.27 5.41
CA LYS A 198 -29.09 16.37 6.42
C LYS A 198 -30.15 15.36 6.89
N PRO A 199 -29.85 14.06 6.96
CA PRO A 199 -30.79 13.02 7.38
C PRO A 199 -31.55 13.29 8.69
N GLU A 200 -30.90 13.91 9.68
CA GLU A 200 -31.49 14.19 11.00
C GLU A 200 -32.71 15.12 10.90
N TYR A 201 -32.81 15.93 9.84
CA TYR A 201 -33.96 16.79 9.58
C TYR A 201 -35.26 16.00 9.45
N PHE A 202 -35.21 14.80 8.88
CA PHE A 202 -36.39 13.97 8.63
C PHE A 202 -36.80 13.11 9.84
N TYR A 203 -36.03 13.12 10.93
CA TYR A 203 -36.23 12.24 12.08
C TYR A 203 -37.63 12.40 12.70
N GLU A 204 -38.06 13.62 13.00
CA GLU A 204 -39.37 13.88 13.59
C GLU A 204 -40.52 13.56 12.63
N SER A 205 -40.34 13.78 11.31
CA SER A 205 -41.34 13.37 10.32
C SER A 205 -41.47 11.87 10.20
N LEU A 206 -40.36 11.13 10.23
CA LEU A 206 -40.36 9.67 10.20
C LEU A 206 -41.04 9.09 11.44
N LYS A 207 -40.72 9.63 12.62
CA LYS A 207 -41.34 9.25 13.89
C LYS A 207 -42.84 9.53 13.91
N ALA A 208 -43.26 10.70 13.40
CA ALA A 208 -44.67 11.04 13.27
C ALA A 208 -45.40 10.08 12.32
N LEU A 209 -44.80 9.81 11.15
CA LEU A 209 -45.39 8.92 10.14
C LEU A 209 -45.51 7.48 10.65
N TYR A 210 -44.49 6.95 11.34
CA TYR A 210 -44.54 5.62 11.95
C TYR A 210 -45.76 5.43 12.85
N ALA A 211 -46.11 6.45 13.64
CA ALA A 211 -47.26 6.42 14.55
C ALA A 211 -48.62 6.57 13.84
N ILE A 212 -48.64 7.03 12.58
CA ILE A 212 -49.85 7.29 11.80
C ILE A 212 -50.12 6.14 10.83
N ASP A 213 -49.14 5.80 10.00
CA ASP A 213 -49.24 4.81 8.94
C ASP A 213 -47.88 4.15 8.67
N GLN A 214 -47.77 2.86 9.02
CA GLN A 214 -46.54 2.10 8.85
C GLN A 214 -46.22 1.77 7.39
N VAL A 215 -47.19 1.84 6.46
CA VAL A 215 -46.96 1.52 5.05
C VAL A 215 -46.23 2.67 4.37
N GLN A 216 -46.76 3.89 4.45
CA GLN A 216 -46.08 5.09 3.97
C GLN A 216 -44.79 5.37 4.73
N PHE A 217 -44.70 4.99 6.01
CA PHE A 217 -43.43 5.04 6.74
C PHE A 217 -42.34 4.23 6.02
N LYS A 218 -42.63 2.99 5.63
CA LYS A 218 -41.69 2.14 4.89
C LYS A 218 -41.32 2.78 3.55
N GLU A 219 -42.30 3.27 2.80
CA GLU A 219 -42.06 3.95 1.52
C GLU A 219 -41.12 5.16 1.67
N LEU A 220 -41.32 5.99 2.70
CA LEU A 220 -40.46 7.15 2.95
C LEU A 220 -39.05 6.73 3.39
N VAL A 221 -38.93 5.72 4.25
CA VAL A 221 -37.62 5.18 4.67
C VAL A 221 -36.86 4.67 3.44
N ILE A 222 -37.49 3.87 2.58
CA ILE A 222 -36.86 3.33 1.37
C ILE A 222 -36.50 4.45 0.38
N ALA A 223 -37.38 5.42 0.17
CA ALA A 223 -37.10 6.57 -0.69
C ALA A 223 -35.87 7.35 -0.20
N LEU A 224 -35.77 7.62 1.11
CA LEU A 224 -34.62 8.30 1.70
C LEU A 224 -33.35 7.45 1.61
N TRP A 225 -33.45 6.14 1.87
CA TRP A 225 -32.33 5.21 1.76
C TRP A 225 -31.73 5.22 0.35
N ASN A 226 -32.58 5.09 -0.67
CA ASN A 226 -32.16 5.15 -2.08
C ASN A 226 -31.62 6.53 -2.48
N SER A 227 -32.15 7.61 -1.91
CA SER A 227 -31.71 8.98 -2.21
C SER A 227 -30.28 9.25 -1.72
N TYR A 228 -29.91 8.70 -0.56
CA TYR A 228 -28.57 8.84 0.01
C TYR A 228 -27.61 7.72 -0.40
N GLN A 229 -28.08 6.65 -1.01
CA GLN A 229 -27.24 5.55 -1.50
C GLN A 229 -26.23 6.11 -2.52
N ASN A 230 -24.93 5.95 -2.24
CA ASN A 230 -23.78 6.51 -2.98
C ASN A 230 -23.52 8.02 -2.82
N GLU A 231 -24.16 8.70 -1.88
CA GLU A 231 -23.90 10.12 -1.57
C GLU A 231 -23.07 10.25 -0.29
N ASN A 232 -22.41 11.40 -0.09
CA ASN A 232 -21.61 11.67 1.13
C ASN A 232 -22.41 11.59 2.44
N LEU A 233 -23.74 11.68 2.36
CA LEU A 233 -24.66 11.62 3.50
C LEU A 233 -25.18 10.19 3.77
N HIS A 234 -24.64 9.16 3.11
CA HIS A 234 -25.03 7.76 3.34
C HIS A 234 -24.80 7.32 4.80
N LEU A 235 -23.58 7.44 5.34
CA LEU A 235 -23.30 7.03 6.73
C LEU A 235 -24.13 7.83 7.76
N PRO A 236 -24.29 9.17 7.65
CA PRO A 236 -25.23 9.93 8.48
C PRO A 236 -26.68 9.43 8.40
N TRP A 237 -27.13 8.99 7.21
CA TRP A 237 -28.45 8.39 7.07
C TRP A 237 -28.54 7.06 7.83
N ILE A 238 -27.54 6.19 7.71
CA ILE A 238 -27.48 4.92 8.45
C ILE A 238 -27.49 5.17 9.97
N GLN A 239 -26.75 6.17 10.45
CA GLN A 239 -26.79 6.57 11.88
C GLN A 239 -28.20 7.03 12.30
N THR A 240 -28.83 7.87 11.49
CA THR A 240 -30.17 8.42 11.79
C THR A 240 -31.23 7.33 11.83
N ILE A 241 -31.23 6.43 10.84
CA ILE A 241 -32.22 5.35 10.76
C ILE A 241 -31.97 4.30 11.84
N ASN A 242 -30.70 4.00 12.17
CA ASN A 242 -30.37 3.13 13.29
C ASN A 242 -30.88 3.69 14.61
N HIS A 243 -30.63 4.97 14.85
CA HIS A 243 -31.12 5.64 16.04
C HIS A 243 -32.65 5.63 16.11
N LEU A 244 -33.34 5.80 14.99
CA LEU A 244 -34.81 5.71 14.95
C LEU A 244 -35.30 4.31 15.36
N PHE A 245 -34.77 3.25 14.73
CA PHE A 245 -35.23 1.88 14.99
C PHE A 245 -34.93 1.39 16.42
N LEU A 246 -33.87 1.88 17.06
CA LEU A 246 -33.57 1.61 18.47
C LEU A 246 -34.59 2.23 19.44
N HIS A 247 -35.37 3.25 19.01
CA HIS A 247 -36.27 4.02 19.87
C HIS A 247 -37.76 3.84 19.53
N ILE A 248 -38.09 3.06 18.49
CA ILE A 248 -39.48 2.73 18.15
C ILE A 248 -39.78 1.27 18.55
N GLU A 249 -41.00 1.03 19.01
CA GLU A 249 -41.46 -0.33 19.30
C GLU A 249 -41.94 -0.99 18.00
N THR A 250 -41.21 -1.99 17.50
CA THR A 250 -41.58 -2.78 16.33
C THR A 250 -42.25 -4.10 16.76
N ASP A 251 -43.40 -4.44 16.17
CA ASP A 251 -44.04 -5.75 16.39
C ASP A 251 -43.43 -6.80 15.44
N ASN A 252 -43.21 -8.02 15.94
CA ASN A 252 -42.70 -9.15 15.18
C ASN A 252 -43.66 -9.65 14.09
N ASN A 253 -44.93 -9.22 14.14
CA ASN A 253 -45.93 -9.56 13.13
C ASN A 253 -45.89 -8.66 11.89
N ASP A 254 -45.20 -7.51 11.96
CA ASP A 254 -45.14 -6.56 10.87
C ASP A 254 -44.22 -7.07 9.73
N ASP A 255 -44.53 -6.66 8.49
CA ASP A 255 -43.75 -7.06 7.32
C ASP A 255 -42.62 -6.07 7.01
N TRP A 256 -41.41 -6.35 7.50
CA TRP A 256 -40.23 -5.49 7.36
C TRP A 256 -39.28 -5.89 6.23
N HIS A 257 -39.71 -6.77 5.31
CA HIS A 257 -38.82 -7.45 4.37
C HIS A 257 -37.92 -6.50 3.57
N GLU A 258 -38.47 -5.45 2.96
CA GLU A 258 -37.70 -4.49 2.15
C GLU A 258 -36.68 -3.69 2.99
N ILE A 259 -37.01 -3.35 4.23
CA ILE A 259 -36.08 -2.65 5.13
C ILE A 259 -34.98 -3.60 5.61
N VAL A 260 -35.32 -4.86 5.90
CA VAL A 260 -34.36 -5.91 6.26
C VAL A 260 -33.35 -6.14 5.13
N GLU A 261 -33.81 -6.16 3.87
CA GLU A 261 -32.94 -6.25 2.69
C GLU A 261 -31.99 -5.06 2.61
N ARG A 262 -32.46 -3.83 2.86
CA ARG A 262 -31.59 -2.64 2.91
C ARG A 262 -30.54 -2.69 4.01
N TYR A 263 -30.90 -3.19 5.19
CA TYR A 263 -29.92 -3.42 6.26
C TYR A 263 -28.86 -4.44 5.86
N GLN A 264 -29.28 -5.53 5.23
CA GLN A 264 -28.39 -6.57 4.75
C GLN A 264 -27.41 -6.04 3.68
N ASP A 265 -27.92 -5.37 2.65
CA ASP A 265 -27.11 -4.80 1.58
C ASP A 265 -26.12 -3.77 2.11
N THR A 266 -26.58 -2.87 2.99
CA THR A 266 -25.73 -1.86 3.63
C THR A 266 -24.64 -2.52 4.48
N TYR A 267 -24.96 -3.56 5.23
CA TYR A 267 -23.96 -4.30 6.00
C TYR A 267 -22.86 -4.87 5.09
N PHE A 268 -23.24 -5.52 3.99
CA PHE A 268 -22.27 -6.09 3.05
C PHE A 268 -21.42 -5.03 2.35
N GLU A 269 -21.98 -3.87 2.00
CA GLU A 269 -21.25 -2.71 1.46
C GLU A 269 -20.19 -2.22 2.46
N LEU A 270 -20.57 -2.07 3.73
CA LEU A 270 -19.69 -1.51 4.77
C LEU A 270 -18.49 -2.40 5.12
N ILE A 271 -18.61 -3.72 4.92
CA ILE A 271 -17.55 -4.68 5.26
C ILE A 271 -16.64 -5.05 4.08
N THR A 272 -16.74 -4.35 2.94
CA THR A 272 -15.91 -4.57 1.74
C THR A 272 -14.42 -4.23 1.93
N GLY A 273 -14.08 -3.52 3.01
CA GLY A 273 -12.71 -3.11 3.33
C GLY A 273 -12.33 -1.70 2.84
N GLU A 274 -13.28 -0.93 2.32
CA GLU A 274 -13.07 0.47 1.92
C GLU A 274 -13.13 1.47 3.09
N HIS A 275 -13.75 1.06 4.20
CA HIS A 275 -13.87 1.86 5.41
C HIS A 275 -12.86 1.46 6.47
N PHE A 276 -12.57 2.35 7.42
CA PHE A 276 -11.73 2.01 8.56
C PHE A 276 -12.55 1.29 9.64
N MET A 277 -11.90 0.37 10.35
CA MET A 277 -12.54 -0.44 11.39
C MET A 277 -13.08 0.43 12.53
N HIS A 278 -12.40 1.51 12.88
CA HIS A 278 -12.83 2.44 13.94
C HIS A 278 -14.11 3.21 13.58
N GLU A 279 -14.33 3.52 12.30
CA GLU A 279 -15.57 4.15 11.81
C GLU A 279 -16.73 3.17 11.92
N MET A 280 -16.48 1.91 11.53
CA MET A 280 -17.48 0.85 11.54
C MET A 280 -17.85 0.41 12.96
N GLN A 281 -16.93 0.47 13.92
CA GLN A 281 -17.24 0.22 15.34
C GLN A 281 -18.30 1.16 15.92
N GLY A 282 -18.43 2.38 15.39
CA GLY A 282 -19.47 3.33 15.79
C GLY A 282 -20.82 3.14 15.09
N LEU A 283 -20.91 2.27 14.09
CA LEU A 283 -22.08 2.16 13.20
C LEU A 283 -22.66 0.74 13.11
N VAL A 284 -21.79 -0.25 12.91
CA VAL A 284 -22.16 -1.64 12.65
C VAL A 284 -22.87 -2.29 13.84
N PRO A 285 -22.50 -2.05 15.12
CA PRO A 285 -23.23 -2.64 16.24
C PRO A 285 -24.72 -2.30 16.27
N ASP A 286 -25.07 -1.03 16.07
CA ASP A 286 -26.45 -0.57 16.01
C ASP A 286 -27.17 -1.12 14.77
N LEU A 287 -26.47 -1.14 13.63
CA LEU A 287 -26.97 -1.72 12.38
C LEU A 287 -27.35 -3.20 12.57
N LEU A 288 -26.44 -4.01 13.12
CA LEU A 288 -26.66 -5.43 13.36
C LEU A 288 -27.77 -5.66 14.39
N THR A 289 -27.85 -4.81 15.42
CA THR A 289 -28.91 -4.87 16.43
C THR A 289 -30.28 -4.65 15.81
N ASN A 290 -30.43 -3.63 14.96
CA ASN A 290 -31.67 -3.34 14.26
C ASN A 290 -31.99 -4.41 13.21
N TRP A 291 -31.01 -4.81 12.39
CA TRP A 291 -31.18 -5.86 11.40
C TRP A 291 -31.65 -7.17 12.05
N PHE A 292 -31.04 -7.56 13.16
CA PHE A 292 -31.41 -8.76 13.90
C PHE A 292 -32.84 -8.66 14.47
N SER A 293 -33.19 -7.51 15.04
CA SER A 293 -34.49 -7.29 15.69
C SER A 293 -35.65 -7.25 14.68
N LEU A 294 -35.41 -6.73 13.48
CA LEU A 294 -36.42 -6.65 12.41
C LEU A 294 -36.57 -7.96 11.63
N THR A 295 -35.56 -8.85 11.69
CA THR A 295 -35.56 -10.09 10.93
C THR A 295 -36.39 -11.17 11.63
N LYS A 296 -37.28 -11.83 10.87
CA LYS A 296 -38.08 -12.95 11.38
C LYS A 296 -37.16 -14.14 11.68
N ALA A 297 -37.44 -14.88 12.76
CA ALA A 297 -36.60 -15.98 13.21
C ALA A 297 -36.27 -17.04 12.13
N LYS A 298 -37.20 -17.28 11.19
CA LYS A 298 -37.01 -18.21 10.05
C LYS A 298 -35.96 -17.74 9.03
N ASP A 299 -35.72 -16.45 8.93
CA ASP A 299 -34.82 -15.81 7.96
C ASP A 299 -33.54 -15.27 8.64
N ALA A 300 -33.38 -15.51 9.95
CA ALA A 300 -32.34 -14.89 10.78
C ALA A 300 -30.93 -15.51 10.64
N LEU A 301 -30.75 -16.47 9.72
CA LEU A 301 -29.49 -17.21 9.57
C LEU A 301 -28.29 -16.29 9.30
N PHE A 302 -28.39 -15.42 8.28
CA PHE A 302 -27.28 -14.55 7.87
C PHE A 302 -26.97 -13.45 8.89
N VAL A 303 -28.00 -12.82 9.46
CA VAL A 303 -27.81 -11.79 10.49
C VAL A 303 -27.25 -12.39 11.78
N SER A 304 -27.66 -13.62 12.15
CA SER A 304 -27.07 -14.32 13.30
C SER A 304 -25.59 -14.61 13.07
N ALA A 305 -25.22 -15.07 11.87
CA ALA A 305 -23.83 -15.28 11.50
C ALA A 305 -23.02 -13.97 11.49
N ALA A 306 -23.59 -12.87 10.99
CA ALA A 306 -22.98 -11.55 10.99
C ALA A 306 -22.72 -11.02 12.41
N VAL A 307 -23.69 -11.16 13.32
CA VAL A 307 -23.56 -10.82 14.75
C VAL A 307 -22.41 -11.59 15.41
N LEU A 308 -22.34 -12.91 15.19
CA LEU A 308 -21.27 -13.74 15.76
C LEU A 308 -19.90 -13.40 15.15
N ALA A 309 -19.82 -13.24 13.83
CA ALA A 309 -18.59 -12.86 13.15
C ALA A 309 -18.07 -11.50 13.63
N TRP A 310 -18.95 -10.51 13.78
CA TRP A 310 -18.57 -9.20 14.30
C TRP A 310 -18.06 -9.27 15.73
N ASN A 311 -18.71 -10.06 16.59
CA ASN A 311 -18.27 -10.25 17.97
C ASN A 311 -16.89 -10.92 18.08
N GLU A 312 -16.51 -11.79 17.14
CA GLU A 312 -15.17 -12.40 17.09
C GLU A 312 -14.08 -11.41 16.65
N VAL A 313 -14.39 -10.47 15.76
CA VAL A 313 -13.41 -9.48 15.24
C VAL A 313 -13.35 -8.23 16.11
N SER A 314 -14.47 -7.80 16.69
CA SER A 314 -14.57 -6.65 17.60
C SER A 314 -15.35 -7.01 18.87
N PRO A 315 -14.73 -7.75 19.80
CA PRO A 315 -15.36 -8.15 21.05
C PRO A 315 -15.86 -6.95 21.85
N THR A 316 -16.92 -7.13 22.63
CA THR A 316 -17.51 -6.14 23.56
C THR A 316 -18.30 -4.98 22.93
N THR A 317 -18.30 -4.85 21.60
CA THR A 317 -19.09 -3.79 20.91
C THR A 317 -20.59 -4.11 20.82
N LEU A 318 -20.96 -5.39 20.88
CA LEU A 318 -22.35 -5.86 20.85
C LEU A 318 -22.83 -6.26 22.25
N GLU A 319 -24.14 -6.12 22.50
CA GLU A 319 -24.73 -6.58 23.75
C GLU A 319 -24.66 -8.11 23.91
N SER A 320 -24.32 -8.59 25.11
CA SER A 320 -24.20 -10.03 25.38
C SER A 320 -25.50 -10.82 25.15
N LEU A 321 -26.66 -10.19 25.35
CA LEU A 321 -27.95 -10.82 25.10
C LEU A 321 -28.18 -11.06 23.60
N LEU A 322 -27.83 -10.08 22.75
CA LEU A 322 -27.93 -10.20 21.29
C LEU A 322 -27.06 -11.35 20.76
N VAL A 323 -25.80 -11.42 21.20
CA VAL A 323 -24.85 -12.48 20.81
C VAL A 323 -25.37 -13.87 21.20
N LYS A 324 -25.92 -14.01 22.42
CA LYS A 324 -26.51 -15.28 22.88
C LYS A 324 -27.75 -15.66 22.06
N SER A 325 -28.62 -14.70 21.76
CA SER A 325 -29.81 -14.91 20.94
C SER A 325 -29.46 -15.32 19.51
N ALA A 326 -28.47 -14.66 18.90
CA ALA A 326 -27.95 -15.03 17.58
C ALA A 326 -27.39 -16.45 17.57
N GLY A 327 -26.58 -16.83 18.57
CA GLY A 327 -26.09 -18.20 18.69
C GLY A 327 -27.21 -19.25 18.83
N ALA A 328 -28.26 -18.94 19.60
CA ALA A 328 -29.40 -19.83 19.76
C ALA A 328 -30.24 -19.96 18.48
N LEU A 329 -30.46 -18.88 17.73
CA LEU A 329 -31.17 -18.93 16.45
C LEU A 329 -30.38 -19.64 15.38
N LEU A 330 -29.06 -19.39 15.29
CA LEU A 330 -28.16 -20.08 14.37
C LEU A 330 -28.21 -21.59 14.61
N SER A 331 -28.14 -22.02 15.87
CA SER A 331 -28.16 -23.46 16.25
C SER A 331 -29.50 -24.15 15.96
N ASN A 332 -30.60 -23.41 15.94
CA ASN A 332 -31.96 -23.94 15.74
C ASN A 332 -32.48 -23.72 14.31
N SER A 333 -31.70 -23.09 13.43
CA SER A 333 -32.10 -22.80 12.06
C SER A 333 -32.23 -24.09 11.25
N THR A 334 -33.38 -24.27 10.62
CA THR A 334 -33.62 -25.33 9.62
C THR A 334 -33.59 -24.80 8.19
N ALA A 335 -33.16 -23.54 7.99
CA ALA A 335 -33.13 -22.91 6.67
C ALA A 335 -32.08 -23.59 5.78
N GLU A 336 -32.43 -23.87 4.52
CA GLU A 336 -31.47 -24.35 3.52
C GLU A 336 -30.36 -23.29 3.35
N THR A 337 -29.13 -23.74 3.52
CA THR A 337 -27.93 -22.91 3.51
C THR A 337 -27.54 -22.56 2.07
N ASN A 338 -27.64 -21.29 1.71
CA ASN A 338 -27.30 -20.77 0.37
C ASN A 338 -25.86 -20.22 0.29
N VAL A 339 -24.90 -20.78 1.03
CA VAL A 339 -23.49 -20.44 0.77
C VAL A 339 -23.10 -21.19 -0.49
N ASN A 340 -22.88 -20.45 -1.58
CA ASN A 340 -22.47 -21.00 -2.86
C ASN A 340 -20.95 -20.88 -3.04
N MET A 341 -20.41 -21.67 -3.96
CA MET A 341 -18.97 -21.64 -4.26
C MET A 341 -18.48 -20.27 -4.77
N GLU A 342 -19.31 -19.57 -5.53
CA GLU A 342 -19.01 -18.26 -6.11
C GLU A 342 -18.72 -17.20 -5.04
N THR A 343 -19.49 -17.15 -3.96
CA THR A 343 -19.31 -16.13 -2.90
C THR A 343 -17.98 -16.32 -2.17
N VAL A 344 -17.62 -17.55 -1.84
CA VAL A 344 -16.37 -17.84 -1.10
C VAL A 344 -15.14 -17.75 -1.99
N SER A 345 -15.25 -18.13 -3.27
CA SER A 345 -14.17 -17.93 -4.25
C SER A 345 -13.92 -16.46 -4.52
N HIS A 346 -14.96 -15.64 -4.64
CA HIS A 346 -14.83 -14.19 -4.76
C HIS A 346 -14.09 -13.56 -3.57
N LEU A 347 -14.35 -14.02 -2.33
CA LEU A 347 -13.60 -13.56 -1.16
C LEU A 347 -12.10 -13.90 -1.28
N PHE A 348 -11.78 -15.13 -1.68
CA PHE A 348 -10.38 -15.52 -1.90
C PHE A 348 -9.70 -14.67 -2.98
N GLU A 349 -10.37 -14.46 -4.12
CA GLU A 349 -9.86 -13.63 -5.23
C GLU A 349 -9.65 -12.18 -4.79
N THR A 350 -10.58 -11.62 -4.01
CA THR A 350 -10.45 -10.27 -3.44
C THR A 350 -9.21 -10.16 -2.55
N ILE A 351 -8.97 -11.17 -1.71
CA ILE A 351 -7.77 -11.24 -0.85
C ILE A 351 -6.50 -11.37 -1.70
N ALA A 352 -6.51 -12.19 -2.74
CA ALA A 352 -5.37 -12.39 -3.63
C ALA A 352 -4.99 -11.10 -4.39
N VAL A 353 -5.99 -10.41 -4.96
CA VAL A 353 -5.80 -9.11 -5.62
C VAL A 353 -5.33 -8.04 -4.63
N TRP A 354 -5.83 -8.06 -3.40
CA TRP A 354 -5.38 -7.16 -2.35
C TRP A 354 -3.92 -7.43 -1.97
N ALA A 355 -3.51 -8.70 -1.86
CA ALA A 355 -2.13 -9.09 -1.54
C ALA A 355 -1.15 -8.64 -2.62
N GLU A 356 -1.48 -8.87 -3.91
CA GLU A 356 -0.68 -8.43 -5.05
C GLU A 356 -0.49 -6.90 -5.06
N LYS A 357 -1.55 -6.13 -4.80
CA LYS A 357 -1.47 -4.65 -4.69
C LYS A 357 -0.60 -4.16 -3.54
N ASN A 358 -0.33 -4.99 -2.54
CA ASN A 358 0.50 -4.68 -1.38
C ASN A 358 1.88 -5.37 -1.45
N ASP A 359 2.31 -5.79 -2.65
CA ASP A 359 3.61 -6.44 -2.91
C ASP A 359 3.82 -7.73 -2.07
N VAL A 360 2.73 -8.45 -1.80
CA VAL A 360 2.77 -9.77 -1.14
C VAL A 360 2.32 -10.84 -2.13
N ASP A 361 3.28 -11.61 -2.64
CA ASP A 361 3.01 -12.68 -3.58
C ASP A 361 2.46 -13.92 -2.86
N LEU A 362 1.26 -14.33 -3.27
CA LEU A 362 0.74 -15.65 -2.90
C LEU A 362 1.41 -16.70 -3.79
N SER A 363 1.94 -17.75 -3.18
CA SER A 363 2.58 -18.87 -3.89
C SER A 363 1.71 -19.37 -5.04
N HIS A 364 2.25 -19.40 -6.27
CA HIS A 364 1.49 -19.86 -7.44
C HIS A 364 0.98 -21.29 -7.31
N GLN A 365 1.72 -22.16 -6.60
CA GLN A 365 1.26 -23.50 -6.25
C GLN A 365 -0.03 -23.44 -5.41
N PHE A 366 -0.07 -22.56 -4.42
CA PHE A 366 -1.22 -22.41 -3.52
C PHE A 366 -2.45 -21.92 -4.29
N THR A 367 -2.27 -20.92 -5.15
CA THR A 367 -3.32 -20.38 -6.02
C THR A 367 -3.84 -21.42 -7.02
N LEU A 368 -2.97 -22.26 -7.57
CA LEU A 368 -3.36 -23.38 -8.43
C LEU A 368 -4.31 -24.34 -7.69
N LEU A 369 -3.98 -24.76 -6.47
CA LEU A 369 -4.82 -25.67 -5.70
C LEU A 369 -6.21 -25.09 -5.38
N VAL A 370 -6.28 -23.77 -5.14
CA VAL A 370 -7.56 -23.09 -4.93
C VAL A 370 -8.40 -23.06 -6.21
N HIS A 371 -7.78 -22.79 -7.37
CA HIS A 371 -8.48 -22.87 -8.65
C HIS A 371 -9.00 -24.28 -8.95
N GLU A 372 -8.24 -25.33 -8.60
CA GLU A 372 -8.70 -26.73 -8.74
C GLU A 372 -9.93 -27.05 -7.90
N LEU A 373 -10.01 -26.49 -6.69
CA LEU A 373 -11.18 -26.66 -5.83
C LEU A 373 -12.42 -25.99 -6.43
N CYS A 374 -12.25 -24.84 -7.10
CA CYS A 374 -13.33 -24.07 -7.72
C CYS A 374 -13.98 -24.76 -8.92
N ASP A 375 -13.27 -25.67 -9.63
CA ASP A 375 -13.86 -26.40 -10.75
C ASP A 375 -14.70 -27.60 -10.30
N LEU A 376 -16.00 -27.36 -10.08
CA LEU A 376 -16.97 -28.40 -9.70
C LEU A 376 -17.20 -29.48 -10.77
N ASN A 377 -16.68 -29.33 -11.99
CA ASN A 377 -16.89 -30.31 -13.06
C ASN A 377 -15.91 -31.48 -12.99
N VAL A 378 -14.77 -31.32 -12.31
CA VAL A 378 -13.69 -32.30 -12.29
C VAL A 378 -13.44 -32.76 -10.87
N THR A 379 -13.45 -34.07 -10.62
CA THR A 379 -13.10 -34.64 -9.31
C THR A 379 -11.58 -34.75 -9.16
N GLN A 380 -11.06 -34.21 -8.06
CA GLN A 380 -9.64 -34.20 -7.72
C GLN A 380 -9.29 -35.45 -6.90
N LEU A 381 -8.51 -36.35 -7.48
CA LEU A 381 -8.11 -37.60 -6.84
C LEU A 381 -6.63 -37.55 -6.46
N LEU A 382 -6.34 -37.53 -5.16
CA LEU A 382 -4.97 -37.63 -4.67
C LEU A 382 -4.51 -39.09 -4.75
N ILE A 383 -3.34 -39.34 -5.34
CA ILE A 383 -2.73 -40.66 -5.43
C ILE A 383 -1.49 -40.69 -4.54
N ALA A 384 -1.56 -41.47 -3.47
CA ALA A 384 -0.45 -41.77 -2.57
C ALA A 384 -0.24 -43.27 -2.46
N GLY A 385 0.83 -43.71 -1.80
CA GLY A 385 1.18 -45.13 -1.77
C GLY A 385 2.60 -45.38 -1.31
N THR A 386 2.89 -46.65 -1.02
CA THR A 386 4.10 -47.09 -0.30
C THR A 386 5.33 -47.25 -1.19
N SER A 387 5.16 -47.37 -2.51
CA SER A 387 6.27 -47.43 -3.47
C SER A 387 6.02 -46.49 -4.65
N ASP A 388 7.06 -45.73 -5.03
CA ASP A 388 6.97 -44.82 -6.19
C ASP A 388 6.83 -45.58 -7.51
N HIS A 389 7.43 -46.76 -7.60
CA HIS A 389 7.29 -47.65 -8.74
C HIS A 389 5.83 -48.08 -8.96
N ASP A 390 5.14 -48.54 -7.92
CA ASP A 390 3.77 -49.06 -8.07
C ASP A 390 2.76 -47.92 -8.29
N LYS A 391 2.97 -46.76 -7.67
CA LYS A 391 2.21 -45.53 -7.96
C LYS A 391 2.36 -45.12 -9.43
N SER A 392 3.60 -45.00 -9.91
CA SER A 392 3.90 -44.59 -11.28
C SER A 392 3.38 -45.59 -12.29
N SER A 393 3.51 -46.90 -12.02
CA SER A 393 2.96 -47.97 -12.85
C SER A 393 1.43 -47.88 -12.96
N PHE A 394 0.74 -47.64 -11.84
CA PHE A 394 -0.71 -47.43 -11.81
C PHE A 394 -1.12 -46.20 -12.63
N ILE A 395 -0.47 -45.06 -12.41
CA ILE A 395 -0.80 -43.81 -13.12
C ILE A 395 -0.54 -43.93 -14.63
N ASN A 396 0.64 -44.39 -15.03
CA ASN A 396 1.02 -44.53 -16.45
C ASN A 396 0.06 -45.46 -17.21
N SER A 397 -0.39 -46.54 -16.58
CA SER A 397 -1.36 -47.45 -17.19
C SER A 397 -2.69 -46.77 -17.50
N ILE A 398 -3.18 -45.92 -16.58
CA ILE A 398 -4.47 -45.24 -16.71
C ILE A 398 -4.39 -44.11 -17.72
N LEU A 399 -3.27 -43.37 -17.73
CA LEU A 399 -3.03 -42.30 -18.69
C LEU A 399 -2.71 -42.84 -20.09
N GLY A 400 -2.30 -44.11 -20.22
CA GLY A 400 -1.98 -44.76 -21.49
C GLY A 400 -0.60 -44.41 -22.04
N GLU A 401 0.24 -43.74 -21.26
CA GLU A 401 1.56 -43.25 -21.62
C GLU A 401 2.55 -43.45 -20.45
N ASN A 402 3.82 -43.75 -20.76
CA ASN A 402 4.88 -43.89 -19.75
C ASN A 402 5.46 -42.51 -19.41
N ILE A 403 4.70 -41.71 -18.66
CA ILE A 403 5.06 -40.31 -18.34
C ILE A 403 5.89 -40.22 -17.06
N LEU A 404 5.58 -41.02 -16.04
CA LEU A 404 6.30 -41.03 -14.76
C LEU A 404 7.43 -42.07 -14.76
N THR A 405 8.60 -41.67 -14.25
CA THR A 405 9.77 -42.55 -13.96
C THR A 405 9.72 -43.13 -12.55
N GLU A 406 10.65 -44.02 -12.19
CA GLU A 406 10.61 -44.81 -10.94
C GLU A 406 10.60 -43.98 -9.63
N THR A 407 10.98 -42.71 -9.64
CA THR A 407 10.99 -41.81 -8.47
C THR A 407 10.29 -40.50 -8.75
N VAL A 408 9.31 -40.12 -7.91
CA VAL A 408 8.59 -38.84 -7.99
C VAL A 408 9.04 -37.95 -6.84
N THR A 409 9.80 -36.91 -7.14
CA THR A 409 10.39 -35.98 -6.15
C THR A 409 9.57 -34.71 -5.96
N THR A 410 8.66 -34.40 -6.88
CA THR A 410 7.85 -33.18 -6.91
C THR A 410 6.38 -33.54 -7.09
N PRO A 411 5.42 -32.85 -6.45
CA PRO A 411 4.00 -33.03 -6.72
C PRO A 411 3.63 -32.73 -8.17
N ILE A 412 2.74 -33.54 -8.74
CA ILE A 412 2.31 -33.45 -10.15
C ILE A 412 0.78 -33.50 -10.24
N LEU A 413 0.18 -32.57 -10.97
CA LEU A 413 -1.25 -32.51 -11.29
C LEU A 413 -1.47 -32.92 -12.76
N PHE A 414 -2.20 -34.02 -12.98
CA PHE A 414 -2.55 -34.50 -14.32
C PHE A 414 -3.99 -34.16 -14.69
N LYS A 415 -4.17 -33.61 -15.89
CA LYS A 415 -5.49 -33.25 -16.45
C LYS A 415 -5.64 -33.68 -17.90
N ASP A 416 -6.90 -33.87 -18.30
CA ASP A 416 -7.24 -34.02 -19.72
C ASP A 416 -7.20 -32.65 -20.42
N ASP A 417 -6.54 -32.60 -21.58
CA ASP A 417 -6.65 -31.48 -22.52
C ASP A 417 -6.48 -31.99 -23.96
N SER A 418 -6.92 -31.18 -24.92
CA SER A 418 -6.68 -31.40 -26.35
C SER A 418 -5.20 -31.35 -26.76
N GLN A 419 -4.38 -30.60 -26.02
CA GLN A 419 -2.95 -30.43 -26.30
C GLN A 419 -2.12 -30.82 -25.08
N THR A 420 -0.91 -31.34 -25.34
CA THR A 420 0.04 -31.62 -24.27
C THR A 420 0.74 -30.33 -23.85
N GLU A 421 0.63 -29.96 -22.59
CA GLU A 421 1.29 -28.81 -21.97
C GLU A 421 1.86 -29.23 -20.62
N ILE A 422 3.10 -28.81 -20.32
CA ILE A 422 3.78 -29.09 -19.05
C ILE A 422 4.18 -27.75 -18.46
N THR A 423 3.69 -27.46 -17.25
CA THR A 423 3.92 -26.18 -16.57
C THR A 423 4.48 -26.43 -15.18
N GLU A 424 5.61 -25.83 -14.86
CA GLU A 424 6.20 -25.82 -13.53
C GLU A 424 5.77 -24.55 -12.79
N PHE A 425 5.21 -24.74 -11.60
CA PHE A 425 4.83 -23.70 -10.67
C PHE A 425 5.81 -23.71 -9.51
N THR A 426 6.47 -22.58 -9.28
CA THR A 426 7.30 -22.33 -8.10
C THR A 426 6.60 -21.31 -7.20
N ALA A 427 7.19 -21.00 -6.05
CA ALA A 427 6.65 -19.94 -5.19
C ALA A 427 6.64 -18.55 -5.85
N LEU A 428 7.60 -18.27 -6.74
CA LEU A 428 7.85 -16.94 -7.31
C LEU A 428 7.53 -16.82 -8.80
N ASP A 429 7.53 -17.93 -9.53
CA ASP A 429 7.47 -17.93 -10.99
C ASP A 429 6.74 -19.15 -11.55
N VAL A 430 6.25 -18.98 -12.79
CA VAL A 430 5.63 -20.04 -13.60
C VAL A 430 6.44 -20.25 -14.88
N HIS A 431 6.81 -21.49 -15.17
CA HIS A 431 7.65 -21.85 -16.32
C HIS A 431 7.00 -22.94 -17.17
N ASN A 432 6.95 -22.74 -18.49
CA ASN A 432 6.54 -23.79 -19.42
C ASN A 432 7.73 -24.72 -19.72
N ILE A 433 7.52 -26.03 -19.61
CA ILE A 433 8.49 -27.05 -19.96
C ILE A 433 8.14 -27.58 -21.37
N PRO A 434 9.01 -27.37 -22.36
CA PRO A 434 8.68 -27.62 -23.77
C PRO A 434 8.57 -29.10 -24.15
N SER A 435 9.12 -30.03 -23.36
CA SER A 435 9.07 -31.47 -23.67
C SER A 435 9.20 -32.37 -22.44
N PHE A 436 8.73 -33.62 -22.57
CA PHE A 436 8.91 -34.64 -21.54
C PHE A 436 10.39 -34.98 -21.28
N ASP A 437 11.27 -34.86 -22.28
CA ASP A 437 12.71 -35.08 -22.09
C ASP A 437 13.31 -34.07 -21.10
N GLU A 438 12.91 -32.78 -21.21
CA GLU A 438 13.36 -31.74 -20.28
C GLU A 438 12.72 -31.92 -18.90
N PHE A 439 11.44 -32.29 -18.84
CA PHE A 439 10.77 -32.67 -17.60
C PHE A 439 11.53 -33.78 -16.86
N HIS A 440 11.93 -34.85 -17.55
CA HIS A 440 12.70 -35.94 -16.95
C HIS A 440 14.08 -35.48 -16.44
N GLN A 441 14.76 -34.58 -17.16
CA GLN A 441 16.04 -34.01 -16.71
C GLN A 441 15.88 -33.18 -15.44
N ARG A 442 14.82 -32.36 -15.35
CA ARG A 442 14.52 -31.57 -14.15
C ARG A 442 14.17 -32.46 -12.96
N MET A 443 13.37 -33.50 -13.16
CA MET A 443 13.01 -34.49 -12.12
C MET A 443 14.20 -35.32 -11.64
N ALA A 444 15.20 -35.57 -12.49
CA ALA A 444 16.41 -36.33 -12.13
C ALA A 444 17.42 -35.53 -11.30
N THR A 445 17.28 -34.21 -11.23
CA THR A 445 18.18 -33.33 -10.47
C THR A 445 17.54 -33.05 -9.10
N PRO A 446 18.08 -33.56 -7.99
CA PRO A 446 17.54 -33.24 -6.67
C PRO A 446 17.64 -31.74 -6.45
N SER A 447 16.55 -31.08 -6.03
CA SER A 447 16.61 -29.69 -5.62
C SER A 447 17.59 -29.55 -4.46
N GLU A 448 18.64 -28.75 -4.62
CA GLU A 448 19.68 -28.52 -3.60
C GLU A 448 19.15 -27.78 -2.35
N SER A 449 17.87 -27.40 -2.35
CA SER A 449 17.22 -26.54 -1.35
C SER A 449 15.84 -27.09 -0.99
N GLU A 450 15.59 -27.33 0.31
CA GLU A 450 14.26 -27.60 0.87
C GLU A 450 13.31 -26.39 0.78
N LEU A 451 13.82 -25.21 0.39
CA LEU A 451 13.07 -23.96 0.34
C LEU A 451 12.28 -23.76 -0.98
N GLU A 452 12.65 -24.43 -2.06
CA GLU A 452 11.92 -24.33 -3.33
C GLU A 452 10.75 -25.34 -3.37
N LYS A 453 9.59 -24.91 -2.84
CA LYS A 453 8.33 -25.64 -3.06
C LYS A 453 7.96 -25.55 -4.55
N LYS A 454 7.97 -26.70 -5.25
CA LYS A 454 7.63 -26.82 -6.67
C LYS A 454 6.40 -27.70 -6.86
N CYS A 455 5.64 -27.43 -7.91
CA CYS A 455 4.52 -28.24 -8.39
C CYS A 455 4.54 -28.27 -9.91
N ILE A 456 4.15 -29.38 -10.53
CA ILE A 456 4.10 -29.50 -11.99
C ILE A 456 2.67 -29.81 -12.41
N GLU A 457 2.12 -29.05 -13.34
CA GLU A 457 0.88 -29.37 -14.04
C GLU A 457 1.21 -30.01 -15.39
N ILE A 458 0.57 -31.15 -15.69
CA ILE A 458 0.66 -31.83 -16.96
C ILE A 458 -0.76 -31.98 -17.52
N LYS A 459 -1.03 -31.24 -18.59
CA LYS A 459 -2.24 -31.38 -19.40
C LYS A 459 -1.91 -32.29 -20.58
N LEU A 460 -2.71 -33.31 -20.83
CA LEU A 460 -2.51 -34.23 -21.96
C LEU A 460 -3.81 -34.91 -22.40
N PRO A 461 -3.93 -35.36 -23.67
CA PRO A 461 -5.12 -36.06 -24.13
C PRO A 461 -5.32 -37.42 -23.45
N SER A 462 -6.22 -37.49 -22.46
CA SER A 462 -6.50 -38.71 -21.69
C SER A 462 -7.97 -39.10 -21.76
N ARG A 463 -8.24 -40.18 -22.51
CA ARG A 463 -9.62 -40.70 -22.64
C ARG A 463 -10.23 -41.09 -21.30
N PHE A 464 -9.42 -41.59 -20.37
CA PHE A 464 -9.88 -42.02 -19.06
C PHE A 464 -10.27 -40.80 -18.20
N LEU A 465 -9.37 -39.82 -18.06
CA LEU A 465 -9.62 -38.61 -17.27
C LEU A 465 -10.84 -37.86 -17.83
N ARG A 466 -10.93 -37.70 -19.15
CA ARG A 466 -12.08 -37.05 -19.80
C ARG A 466 -13.41 -37.75 -19.57
N LYS A 467 -13.44 -39.08 -19.72
CA LYS A 467 -14.68 -39.86 -19.61
C LYS A 467 -15.24 -39.79 -18.18
N ASN A 468 -14.36 -39.85 -17.19
CA ASN A 468 -14.73 -39.92 -15.78
C ASN A 468 -14.73 -38.55 -15.10
N LYS A 469 -14.28 -37.49 -15.80
CA LYS A 469 -14.08 -36.14 -15.28
C LYS A 469 -13.16 -36.11 -14.05
N PHE A 470 -12.02 -36.77 -14.17
CA PHE A 470 -11.03 -36.86 -13.09
C PHE A 470 -9.79 -36.02 -13.40
N ALA A 471 -9.17 -35.51 -12.35
CA ALA A 471 -7.80 -35.03 -12.35
C ALA A 471 -7.02 -35.78 -11.27
N PHE A 472 -5.77 -36.11 -11.55
CA PHE A 472 -4.91 -36.85 -10.61
C PHE A 472 -3.89 -35.92 -9.99
N LEU A 473 -3.89 -35.86 -8.67
CA LEU A 473 -2.88 -35.16 -7.90
C LEU A 473 -1.92 -36.20 -7.32
N VAL A 474 -0.65 -36.15 -7.69
CA VAL A 474 0.34 -37.16 -7.35
C VAL A 474 1.39 -36.53 -6.47
N THR A 475 1.60 -37.07 -5.28
CA THR A 475 2.56 -36.54 -4.32
C THR A 475 3.76 -37.49 -4.14
N PRO A 476 4.96 -36.93 -3.87
CA PRO A 476 6.11 -37.70 -3.41
C PRO A 476 5.78 -38.53 -2.15
N PRO A 477 6.53 -39.61 -1.87
CA PRO A 477 6.33 -40.40 -0.67
C PRO A 477 6.68 -39.57 0.56
N VAL A 478 5.77 -39.55 1.55
CA VAL A 478 6.02 -38.88 2.82
C VAL A 478 7.02 -39.69 3.64
N GLN A 479 8.17 -39.11 3.98
CA GLN A 479 9.12 -39.68 4.92
C GLN A 479 8.95 -38.96 6.28
N GLY A 480 8.47 -39.67 7.31
CA GLY A 480 8.30 -39.14 8.67
C GLY A 480 6.88 -38.65 9.02
N GLN A 481 6.75 -37.95 10.15
CA GLN A 481 5.46 -37.43 10.61
C GLN A 481 4.99 -36.24 9.76
N VAL A 482 3.77 -36.31 9.25
CA VAL A 482 3.13 -35.21 8.50
C VAL A 482 2.83 -34.05 9.45
N ASP A 483 3.43 -32.88 9.19
CA ASP A 483 3.06 -31.63 9.86
C ASP A 483 1.83 -31.00 9.16
N LYS A 484 0.90 -30.42 9.92
CA LYS A 484 -0.25 -29.65 9.39
C LYS A 484 0.20 -28.46 8.55
N ASN A 485 1.40 -27.94 8.82
CA ASN A 485 1.98 -26.83 8.07
C ASN A 485 2.79 -27.29 6.83
N SER A 486 2.90 -28.59 6.58
CA SER A 486 3.58 -29.12 5.40
C SER A 486 2.80 -28.84 4.11
N SER A 487 3.53 -28.70 2.99
CA SER A 487 2.91 -28.57 1.66
C SER A 487 2.09 -29.81 1.28
N TYR A 488 2.49 -30.98 1.76
CA TYR A 488 1.73 -32.24 1.59
C TYR A 488 0.29 -32.12 2.12
N PHE A 489 0.09 -31.42 3.25
CA PHE A 489 -1.23 -31.22 3.82
C PHE A 489 -2.12 -30.31 2.96
N GLU A 490 -1.55 -29.35 2.22
CA GLU A 490 -2.30 -28.49 1.29
C GLU A 490 -2.88 -29.32 0.14
N TYR A 491 -2.09 -30.23 -0.41
CA TYR A 491 -2.54 -31.15 -1.46
C TYR A 491 -3.64 -32.11 -1.00
N LEU A 492 -3.57 -32.56 0.26
CA LEU A 492 -4.64 -33.35 0.87
C LEU A 492 -5.94 -32.56 1.03
N GLN A 493 -5.85 -31.29 1.45
CA GLN A 493 -7.01 -30.41 1.57
C GLN A 493 -7.62 -30.08 0.20
N ALA A 494 -6.82 -30.05 -0.87
CA ALA A 494 -7.29 -29.81 -2.23
C ALA A 494 -7.99 -31.02 -2.89
N ALA A 495 -7.82 -32.24 -2.34
CA ALA A 495 -8.32 -33.47 -2.96
C ALA A 495 -9.73 -33.86 -2.46
N ASP A 496 -10.56 -34.44 -3.34
CA ASP A 496 -11.91 -34.93 -3.00
C ASP A 496 -11.88 -36.33 -2.37
N SER A 497 -10.97 -37.17 -2.85
CA SER A 497 -10.72 -38.52 -2.35
C SER A 497 -9.24 -38.87 -2.49
N LEU A 498 -8.76 -39.74 -1.60
CA LEU A 498 -7.41 -40.30 -1.62
C LEU A 498 -7.45 -41.74 -2.16
N ILE A 499 -6.65 -42.02 -3.18
CA ILE A 499 -6.35 -43.36 -3.68
C ILE A 499 -4.99 -43.76 -3.11
N TYR A 500 -4.99 -44.75 -2.23
CA TYR A 500 -3.79 -45.28 -1.62
C TYR A 500 -3.37 -46.60 -2.28
N VAL A 501 -2.27 -46.56 -3.04
CA VAL A 501 -1.71 -47.71 -3.76
C VAL A 501 -0.84 -48.53 -2.83
N LEU A 502 -1.20 -49.80 -2.66
CA LEU A 502 -0.55 -50.78 -1.80
C LEU A 502 0.11 -51.88 -2.61
N ASN A 503 1.32 -52.26 -2.24
CA ASN A 503 1.98 -53.43 -2.80
C ASN A 503 1.65 -54.70 -1.99
N SER A 504 1.05 -55.70 -2.61
CA SER A 504 0.74 -57.00 -1.97
C SER A 504 1.97 -57.81 -1.54
N ALA A 505 3.16 -57.52 -2.09
CA ALA A 505 4.42 -58.16 -1.75
C ALA A 505 5.13 -57.53 -0.53
N SER A 506 4.71 -56.33 -0.10
CA SER A 506 5.31 -55.62 1.05
C SER A 506 4.28 -55.46 2.19
N PRO A 507 4.64 -55.74 3.45
CA PRO A 507 3.74 -55.51 4.59
C PRO A 507 3.64 -54.01 4.91
N LEU A 508 2.42 -53.47 4.97
CA LEU A 508 2.16 -52.10 5.45
C LEU A 508 2.84 -51.87 6.81
N HIS A 509 3.79 -50.94 6.84
CA HIS A 509 4.58 -50.60 8.02
C HIS A 509 3.71 -49.87 9.07
N GLY A 510 4.16 -49.86 10.33
CA GLY A 510 3.44 -49.19 11.43
C GLY A 510 3.29 -47.69 11.18
N GLU A 511 4.38 -47.04 10.77
CA GLU A 511 4.44 -45.60 10.48
C GLU A 511 3.49 -45.15 9.35
N GLU A 512 3.30 -45.99 8.34
CA GLU A 512 2.36 -45.74 7.24
C GLU A 512 0.90 -45.81 7.70
N LEU A 513 0.60 -46.78 8.58
CA LEU A 513 -0.73 -46.89 9.19
C LEU A 513 -1.01 -45.72 10.13
N ASP A 514 -0.03 -45.31 10.92
CA ASP A 514 -0.12 -44.14 11.80
C ASP A 514 -0.35 -42.86 10.99
N THR A 515 0.30 -42.72 9.83
CA THR A 515 0.09 -41.61 8.90
C THR A 515 -1.35 -41.61 8.36
N LEU A 516 -1.87 -42.74 7.91
CA LEU A 516 -3.26 -42.82 7.42
C LEU A 516 -4.29 -42.54 8.53
N LEU A 517 -4.01 -42.96 9.77
CA LEU A 517 -4.86 -42.65 10.93
C LEU A 517 -4.83 -41.15 11.23
N TYR A 518 -3.64 -40.54 11.23
CA TYR A 518 -3.47 -39.10 11.39
C TYR A 518 -4.23 -38.31 10.32
N LEU A 519 -4.11 -38.72 9.05
CA LEU A 519 -4.84 -38.07 7.95
C LEU A 519 -6.36 -38.13 8.12
N ARG A 520 -6.87 -39.26 8.61
CA ARG A 520 -8.30 -39.41 8.90
C ARG A 520 -8.75 -38.51 10.06
N GLU A 521 -7.93 -38.34 11.09
CA GLU A 521 -8.24 -37.42 12.20
C GLU A 521 -8.26 -35.96 11.73
N GLN A 522 -7.33 -35.57 10.85
CA GLN A 522 -7.21 -34.19 10.39
C GLN A 522 -8.18 -33.83 9.26
N VAL A 523 -8.55 -34.78 8.40
CA VAL A 523 -9.45 -34.58 7.27
C VAL A 523 -10.54 -35.67 7.29
N PRO A 524 -11.50 -35.60 8.22
CA PRO A 524 -12.45 -36.69 8.45
C PRO A 524 -13.37 -36.98 7.26
N ASN A 525 -13.59 -35.99 6.39
CA ASN A 525 -14.41 -36.12 5.19
C ASN A 525 -13.63 -36.69 3.98
N LEU A 526 -12.30 -36.84 4.07
CA LEU A 526 -11.49 -37.39 2.98
C LEU A 526 -11.65 -38.91 2.92
N GLN A 527 -12.32 -39.40 1.88
CA GLN A 527 -12.48 -40.84 1.68
C GLN A 527 -11.17 -41.46 1.15
N ILE A 528 -10.77 -42.57 1.76
CA ILE A 528 -9.57 -43.33 1.37
C ILE A 528 -9.99 -44.62 0.66
N HIS A 529 -9.60 -44.75 -0.60
CA HIS A 529 -9.77 -45.95 -1.43
C HIS A 529 -8.43 -46.68 -1.54
N PHE A 530 -8.43 -48.01 -1.36
CA PHE A 530 -7.21 -48.79 -1.40
C PHE A 530 -7.11 -49.57 -2.71
N VAL A 531 -6.03 -49.36 -3.45
CA VAL A 531 -5.71 -50.12 -4.66
C VAL A 531 -4.61 -51.11 -4.33
N LEU A 532 -4.88 -52.40 -4.52
CA LEU A 532 -3.93 -53.47 -4.27
C LEU A 532 -3.22 -53.81 -5.58
N HIS A 533 -1.93 -53.52 -5.67
CA HIS A 533 -1.07 -54.00 -6.74
C HIS A 533 -0.76 -55.48 -6.52
N THR A 534 -1.34 -56.37 -7.34
CA THR A 534 -1.28 -57.83 -7.11
C THR A 534 -0.64 -58.62 -8.24
N ASN A 535 0.29 -59.50 -7.85
CA ASN A 535 0.77 -60.63 -8.68
C ASN A 535 0.36 -62.00 -8.09
N ASN A 536 -0.24 -62.05 -6.88
CA ASN A 536 -0.63 -63.28 -6.18
C ASN A 536 -1.81 -63.03 -5.21
N THR A 537 -2.77 -63.96 -5.14
CA THR A 537 -4.06 -63.78 -4.44
C THR A 537 -4.05 -64.08 -2.93
N THR A 538 -3.09 -64.87 -2.42
CA THR A 538 -3.11 -65.40 -1.04
C THR A 538 -2.59 -64.45 0.06
N ASN A 539 -1.76 -63.45 -0.26
CA ASN A 539 -1.26 -62.47 0.72
C ASN A 539 -2.24 -61.32 1.01
N ASN A 540 -3.27 -61.15 0.17
CA ASN A 540 -4.16 -59.99 0.21
C ASN A 540 -5.13 -60.01 1.40
N GLU A 541 -5.65 -61.18 1.80
CA GLU A 541 -6.66 -61.28 2.86
C GLU A 541 -6.14 -60.85 4.24
N LYS A 542 -4.86 -61.11 4.54
CA LYS A 542 -4.23 -60.72 5.81
C LYS A 542 -3.99 -59.21 5.89
N LEU A 543 -3.62 -58.58 4.77
CA LEU A 543 -3.45 -57.12 4.69
C LEU A 543 -4.80 -56.40 4.79
N MET A 544 -5.81 -56.88 4.05
CA MET A 544 -7.17 -56.35 4.07
C MET A 544 -7.80 -56.42 5.46
N SER A 545 -7.62 -57.54 6.18
CA SER A 545 -8.15 -57.66 7.55
C SER A 545 -7.47 -56.69 8.53
N LYS A 546 -6.16 -56.44 8.42
CA LYS A 546 -5.44 -55.44 9.25
C LYS A 546 -5.96 -54.01 9.00
N ILE A 547 -6.19 -53.63 7.74
CA ILE A 547 -6.70 -52.29 7.39
C ILE A 547 -8.16 -52.14 7.80
N LYS A 548 -9.01 -53.17 7.60
CA LYS A 548 -10.42 -53.14 7.99
C LYS A 548 -10.67 -52.96 9.49
N VAL A 549 -9.71 -53.28 10.35
CA VAL A 549 -9.80 -52.96 11.80
C VAL A 549 -9.90 -51.46 12.03
N HIS A 550 -9.13 -50.68 11.27
CA HIS A 550 -9.08 -49.22 11.41
C HIS A 550 -10.04 -48.52 10.43
N PHE A 551 -10.20 -49.06 9.22
CA PHE A 551 -11.03 -48.54 8.14
C PHE A 551 -12.11 -49.58 7.74
N PRO A 552 -13.18 -49.73 8.53
CA PRO A 552 -14.18 -50.79 8.32
C PRO A 552 -14.91 -50.67 6.97
N ASN A 553 -15.03 -49.45 6.45
CA ASN A 553 -15.65 -49.16 5.15
C ASN A 553 -14.65 -49.12 3.99
N ALA A 554 -13.38 -49.50 4.21
CA ALA A 554 -12.37 -49.53 3.16
C ALA A 554 -12.75 -50.49 2.03
N GLN A 555 -12.79 -49.94 0.82
CA GLN A 555 -12.92 -50.71 -0.41
C GLN A 555 -11.53 -51.01 -0.96
N PHE A 556 -11.35 -52.25 -1.44
CA PHE A 556 -10.08 -52.76 -1.95
C PHE A 556 -10.25 -53.20 -3.39
N PHE A 557 -9.42 -52.66 -4.28
CA PHE A 557 -9.50 -52.97 -5.70
C PHE A 557 -8.21 -53.66 -6.17
N PRO A 558 -8.28 -54.90 -6.66
CA PRO A 558 -7.11 -55.57 -7.23
C PRO A 558 -6.77 -54.96 -8.59
N TYR A 559 -5.51 -54.56 -8.76
CA TYR A 559 -4.98 -53.99 -9.99
C TYR A 559 -3.69 -54.71 -10.40
N SER A 560 -3.57 -55.04 -11.70
CA SER A 560 -2.35 -55.61 -12.29
C SER A 560 -2.07 -54.95 -13.64
N PRO A 561 -0.91 -54.30 -13.83
CA PRO A 561 -0.55 -53.66 -15.11
C PRO A 561 -0.47 -54.65 -16.29
N SER A 562 -0.23 -55.93 -15.99
CA SER A 562 -0.06 -57.00 -17.00
C SER A 562 -1.36 -57.67 -17.44
N GLN A 563 -2.46 -57.43 -16.72
CA GLN A 563 -3.79 -58.02 -16.96
C GLN A 563 -4.88 -56.94 -16.95
N GLU A 564 -4.54 -55.73 -17.41
CA GLU A 564 -5.46 -54.60 -17.45
C GLU A 564 -6.72 -54.99 -18.23
N SER A 565 -7.80 -55.23 -17.50
CA SER A 565 -9.11 -55.42 -18.09
C SER A 565 -9.90 -54.13 -17.91
N SER A 566 -10.60 -53.69 -18.96
CA SER A 566 -11.53 -52.55 -18.90
C SER A 566 -12.59 -52.71 -17.80
N GLN A 567 -12.79 -53.94 -17.32
CA GLN A 567 -13.70 -54.28 -16.23
C GLN A 567 -13.11 -53.92 -14.85
N GLN A 568 -11.84 -54.22 -14.56
CA GLN A 568 -11.20 -53.86 -13.28
C GLN A 568 -11.13 -52.35 -13.05
N LEU A 569 -10.73 -51.58 -14.07
CA LEU A 569 -10.73 -50.12 -14.01
C LEU A 569 -12.15 -49.54 -13.97
N GLY A 570 -13.09 -50.21 -14.64
CA GLY A 570 -14.52 -49.89 -14.58
C GLY A 570 -15.07 -49.99 -13.17
N ASP A 571 -14.80 -51.10 -12.47
CA ASP A 571 -15.29 -51.35 -11.11
C ASP A 571 -14.72 -50.33 -10.09
N VAL A 572 -13.42 -49.97 -10.20
CA VAL A 572 -12.79 -48.91 -9.39
C VAL A 572 -13.48 -47.57 -9.61
N THR A 573 -13.66 -47.22 -10.89
CA THR A 573 -14.24 -45.93 -11.29
C THR A 573 -15.69 -45.81 -10.86
N GLU A 574 -16.50 -46.85 -11.07
CA GLU A 574 -17.91 -46.89 -10.69
C GLU A 574 -18.06 -46.74 -9.17
N SER A 575 -17.20 -47.39 -8.40
CA SER A 575 -17.21 -47.30 -6.94
C SER A 575 -16.78 -45.92 -6.42
N ILE A 576 -15.81 -45.26 -7.05
CA ILE A 576 -15.44 -43.88 -6.71
C ILE A 576 -16.61 -42.94 -7.02
N LEU A 577 -17.17 -43.04 -8.23
CA LEU A 577 -18.27 -42.19 -8.68
C LEU A 577 -19.56 -42.39 -7.87
N SER A 578 -19.89 -43.63 -7.47
CA SER A 578 -21.09 -43.91 -6.68
C SER A 578 -21.00 -43.29 -5.28
N ASN A 579 -19.82 -43.34 -4.65
CA ASN A 579 -19.60 -42.73 -3.34
C ASN A 579 -19.62 -41.19 -3.42
N LEU A 580 -19.09 -40.61 -4.49
CA LEU A 580 -19.14 -39.16 -4.71
C LEU A 580 -20.57 -38.66 -4.98
N ALA A 581 -21.41 -39.46 -5.63
CA ALA A 581 -22.80 -39.10 -5.92
C ALA A 581 -23.70 -39.01 -4.67
N GLU A 582 -23.32 -39.66 -3.56
CA GLU A 582 -24.03 -39.58 -2.29
C GLU A 582 -23.63 -38.36 -1.43
N ARG A 583 -22.59 -37.61 -1.86
CA ARG A 583 -22.00 -36.47 -1.13
C ARG A 583 -22.42 -35.13 -1.73
N ASN A 584 -22.48 -34.11 -0.87
CA ASN A 584 -22.60 -32.73 -1.33
C ASN A 584 -21.21 -32.16 -1.63
N MET A 585 -20.69 -32.49 -2.82
CA MET A 585 -19.34 -32.11 -3.26
C MET A 585 -19.08 -30.60 -3.23
N GLU A 586 -20.08 -29.80 -3.59
CA GLU A 586 -19.96 -28.34 -3.54
C GLU A 586 -19.74 -27.86 -2.11
N GLN A 587 -20.57 -28.30 -1.16
CA GLN A 587 -20.45 -27.91 0.24
C GLN A 587 -19.10 -28.32 0.86
N GLU A 588 -18.61 -29.53 0.57
CA GLU A 588 -17.31 -29.98 1.07
C GLU A 588 -16.14 -29.15 0.51
N ARG A 589 -16.23 -28.74 -0.75
CA ARG A 589 -15.22 -27.87 -1.38
C ARG A 589 -15.27 -26.44 -0.87
N ILE A 590 -16.45 -25.93 -0.54
CA ILE A 590 -16.60 -24.65 0.16
C ILE A 590 -15.89 -24.70 1.52
N GLU A 591 -16.05 -25.78 2.30
CA GLU A 591 -15.33 -25.93 3.58
C GLU A 591 -13.81 -25.92 3.40
N LYS A 592 -13.31 -26.61 2.37
CA LYS A 592 -11.88 -26.60 2.00
C LYS A 592 -11.42 -25.20 1.59
N LEU A 593 -12.19 -24.51 0.76
CA LEU A 593 -11.87 -23.15 0.31
C LEU A 593 -11.81 -22.15 1.47
N ILE A 594 -12.71 -22.27 2.46
CA ILE A 594 -12.64 -21.50 3.72
C ILE A 594 -11.34 -21.77 4.46
N TRP A 595 -10.89 -23.03 4.52
CA TRP A 595 -9.60 -23.37 5.14
C TRP A 595 -8.42 -22.71 4.39
N PHE A 596 -8.42 -22.77 3.05
CA PHE A 596 -7.40 -22.09 2.23
C PHE A 596 -7.42 -20.57 2.47
N THR A 597 -8.60 -19.97 2.46
CA THR A 597 -8.79 -18.53 2.71
C THR A 597 -8.30 -18.13 4.11
N GLN A 598 -8.61 -18.94 5.14
CA GLN A 598 -8.12 -18.72 6.50
C GLN A 598 -6.59 -18.75 6.56
N LYS A 599 -5.98 -19.72 5.86
CA LYS A 599 -4.52 -19.86 5.79
C LYS A 599 -3.88 -18.68 5.08
N THR A 600 -4.48 -18.17 4.01
CA THR A 600 -4.03 -16.96 3.32
C THR A 600 -4.07 -15.73 4.23
N ILE A 601 -5.18 -15.48 4.92
CA ILE A 601 -5.28 -14.34 5.85
C ILE A 601 -4.19 -14.44 6.93
N ALA A 602 -3.97 -15.62 7.51
CA ALA A 602 -2.92 -15.82 8.50
C ALA A 602 -1.50 -15.60 7.94
N TYR A 603 -1.25 -16.03 6.70
CA TYR A 603 0.00 -15.77 5.99
C TYR A 603 0.25 -14.27 5.81
N LEU A 604 -0.74 -13.52 5.31
CA LEU A 604 -0.64 -12.08 5.09
C LEU A 604 -0.38 -11.29 6.39
N VAL A 605 -0.97 -11.70 7.51
CA VAL A 605 -0.67 -11.10 8.82
C VAL A 605 0.80 -11.31 9.21
N ASN A 606 1.32 -12.54 9.00
CA ASN A 606 2.68 -12.88 9.37
C ASN A 606 3.73 -12.22 8.45
N GLU A 607 3.47 -12.15 7.14
CA GLU A 607 4.39 -11.53 6.17
C GLU A 607 4.68 -10.06 6.50
N ARG A 608 3.66 -9.31 6.93
CA ARG A 608 3.88 -7.93 7.38
C ARG A 608 4.84 -7.84 8.55
N VAL A 609 4.65 -8.71 9.55
CA VAL A 609 5.51 -8.74 10.74
C VAL A 609 6.94 -9.13 10.35
N GLU A 610 7.12 -10.09 9.45
CA GLU A 610 8.43 -10.49 8.93
C GLU A 610 9.09 -9.41 8.08
N LEU A 611 8.34 -8.68 7.25
CA LEU A 611 8.84 -7.53 6.48
C LEU A 611 9.34 -6.44 7.42
N GLU A 612 8.54 -6.03 8.40
CA GLU A 612 8.93 -5.04 9.40
C GLU A 612 10.19 -5.47 10.17
N ASN A 613 10.24 -6.74 10.60
CA ASN A 613 11.40 -7.30 11.28
C ASN A 613 12.65 -7.33 10.40
N THR A 614 12.50 -7.66 9.12
CA THR A 614 13.59 -7.72 8.14
C THR A 614 14.16 -6.33 7.87
N LEU A 615 13.30 -5.34 7.64
CA LEU A 615 13.70 -3.93 7.49
C LEU A 615 14.42 -3.41 8.75
N VAL A 616 13.90 -3.70 9.94
CA VAL A 616 14.56 -3.31 11.21
C VAL A 616 15.94 -3.96 11.35
N LYS A 617 16.06 -5.25 11.02
CA LYS A 617 17.36 -5.96 11.03
C LYS A 617 18.32 -5.37 10.01
N SER A 618 17.85 -5.07 8.79
CA SER A 618 18.63 -4.46 7.71
C SER A 618 19.18 -3.09 8.13
N VAL A 619 18.31 -2.16 8.58
CA VAL A 619 18.72 -0.85 9.09
C VAL A 619 19.77 -0.96 10.20
N ARG A 620 19.55 -1.86 11.17
CA ARG A 620 20.49 -2.06 12.28
C ARG A 620 21.85 -2.57 11.79
N TRP A 621 21.84 -3.53 10.87
CA TRP A 621 23.06 -4.11 10.32
C TRP A 621 23.82 -3.09 9.46
N ASN A 622 23.14 -2.36 8.58
CA ASN A 622 23.75 -1.32 7.75
C ASN A 622 24.32 -0.17 8.57
N LYS A 623 23.65 0.26 9.65
CA LYS A 623 24.21 1.23 10.61
C LYS A 623 25.50 0.72 11.23
N HIS A 624 25.51 -0.54 11.68
CA HIS A 624 26.69 -1.15 12.28
C HIS A 624 27.87 -1.28 11.29
N ILE A 625 27.60 -1.68 10.05
CA ILE A 625 28.59 -1.77 8.98
C ILE A 625 29.14 -0.38 8.61
N SER A 626 28.26 0.61 8.46
CA SER A 626 28.67 2.00 8.16
C SER A 626 29.61 2.57 9.23
N VAL A 627 29.34 2.30 10.52
CA VAL A 627 30.24 2.68 11.62
C VAL A 627 31.60 2.00 11.50
N LYS A 628 31.64 0.69 11.18
CA LYS A 628 32.90 -0.05 11.01
C LYS A 628 33.71 0.44 9.80
N LEU A 629 33.07 0.66 8.66
CA LEU A 629 33.70 1.18 7.45
C LEU A 629 34.27 2.58 7.70
N ASN A 630 33.54 3.48 8.36
CA ASN A 630 34.05 4.80 8.73
C ASN A 630 35.23 4.72 9.69
N GLY A 631 35.18 3.82 10.68
CA GLY A 631 36.32 3.55 11.56
C GLY A 631 37.55 3.09 10.77
N PHE A 632 37.35 2.24 9.77
CA PHE A 632 38.42 1.76 8.90
C PHE A 632 38.98 2.83 7.96
N ILE A 633 38.14 3.69 7.38
CA ILE A 633 38.57 4.85 6.58
C ILE A 633 39.50 5.75 7.39
N ASN A 634 39.17 6.00 8.66
CA ASN A 634 40.01 6.80 9.56
C ASN A 634 41.37 6.12 9.82
N ASN A 635 41.38 4.80 10.05
CA ASN A 635 42.61 4.04 10.23
C ASN A 635 43.47 4.05 8.96
N LEU A 636 42.87 3.89 7.78
CA LEU A 636 43.58 3.93 6.50
C LEU A 636 44.17 5.31 6.23
N THR A 637 43.44 6.38 6.53
CA THR A 637 43.94 7.76 6.43
C THR A 637 45.10 8.01 7.39
N ALA A 638 45.10 7.38 8.58
CA ALA A 638 46.21 7.46 9.52
C ALA A 638 47.43 6.67 9.01
N LEU A 639 47.21 5.48 8.45
CA LEU A 639 48.25 4.66 7.83
C LEU A 639 48.90 5.39 6.63
N GLU A 640 48.11 5.99 5.76
CA GLU A 640 48.58 6.83 4.65
C GLU A 640 49.55 7.92 5.14
N LYS A 641 49.14 8.68 6.16
CA LYS A 641 50.00 9.72 6.76
C LYS A 641 51.28 9.16 7.37
N ASP A 642 51.21 8.00 8.00
CA ASP A 642 52.38 7.34 8.57
C ASP A 642 53.36 6.90 7.48
N LYS A 643 52.86 6.33 6.37
CA LYS A 643 53.69 5.94 5.22
C LYS A 643 54.29 7.15 4.50
N ILE A 644 53.53 8.23 4.31
CA ILE A 644 54.04 9.52 3.79
C ILE A 644 55.24 9.97 4.62
N ARG A 645 55.09 9.99 5.94
CA ARG A 645 56.16 10.40 6.85
C ARG A 645 57.37 9.48 6.76
N SER A 646 57.18 8.16 6.93
CA SER A 646 58.27 7.18 6.96
C SER A 646 59.11 7.20 5.67
N ILE A 647 58.44 7.18 4.51
CA ILE A 647 59.12 7.12 3.20
C ILE A 647 59.85 8.44 2.91
N THR A 648 59.23 9.59 3.22
CA THR A 648 59.83 10.92 2.99
C THR A 648 61.00 11.19 3.94
N GLU A 649 60.90 10.83 5.22
CA GLU A 649 62.01 10.96 6.18
C GLU A 649 63.20 10.07 5.77
N SER A 650 62.94 8.84 5.32
CA SER A 650 63.98 7.93 4.81
C SER A 650 64.68 8.46 3.55
N TYR A 651 63.91 9.12 2.66
CA TYR A 651 64.47 9.80 1.49
C TYR A 651 65.41 10.94 1.89
N LEU A 652 64.99 11.77 2.85
CA LEU A 652 65.81 12.88 3.37
C LEU A 652 67.13 12.38 3.95
N LEU A 653 67.11 11.28 4.72
CA LEU A 653 68.33 10.67 5.25
C LEU A 653 69.29 10.21 4.13
N THR A 654 68.75 9.64 3.05
CA THR A 654 69.52 9.23 1.87
C THR A 654 70.21 10.43 1.21
N LYS A 655 69.49 11.55 1.06
CA LYS A 655 70.01 12.82 0.52
C LYS A 655 71.05 13.46 1.44
N GLU A 656 70.82 13.44 2.75
CA GLU A 656 71.73 14.01 3.76
C GLU A 656 73.06 13.26 3.81
N GLU A 657 73.06 11.93 3.63
CA GLU A 657 74.29 11.13 3.60
C GLU A 657 75.24 11.62 2.50
N ILE A 658 74.74 11.73 1.26
CA ILE A 658 75.54 12.18 0.11
C ILE A 658 75.87 13.67 0.23
N THR A 659 74.98 14.47 0.80
CA THR A 659 75.29 15.88 1.12
C THR A 659 76.48 15.98 2.05
N ARG A 660 76.54 15.16 3.10
CA ARG A 660 77.67 15.10 4.04
C ARG A 660 78.96 14.68 3.35
N ASP A 661 78.90 13.68 2.47
CA ASP A 661 80.05 13.23 1.67
C ASP A 661 80.58 14.30 0.72
N ILE A 662 79.70 15.08 0.08
CA ILE A 662 80.12 16.21 -0.77
C ILE A 662 80.85 17.26 0.08
N HIS A 663 80.32 17.59 1.26
CA HIS A 663 80.89 18.62 2.13
C HIS A 663 82.20 18.20 2.82
N SER A 664 82.48 16.90 2.96
CA SER A 664 83.76 16.41 3.49
C SER A 664 84.77 16.13 2.38
N GLN A 665 84.38 15.39 1.34
CA GLN A 665 85.32 14.85 0.35
C GLN A 665 85.75 15.88 -0.70
N ILE A 666 84.88 16.82 -1.09
CA ILE A 666 85.23 17.82 -2.10
C ILE A 666 86.31 18.78 -1.59
N PRO A 667 86.22 19.35 -0.37
CA PRO A 667 87.30 20.17 0.18
C PRO A 667 88.63 19.42 0.28
N GLU A 668 88.63 18.18 0.78
CA GLU A 668 89.83 17.33 0.85
C GLU A 668 90.44 17.08 -0.54
N LEU A 669 89.61 16.76 -1.53
CA LEU A 669 90.02 16.57 -2.92
C LEU A 669 90.66 17.84 -3.49
N LEU A 670 90.07 19.00 -3.25
CA LEU A 670 90.58 20.28 -3.75
C LEU A 670 91.90 20.67 -3.06
N GLN A 671 92.02 20.46 -1.75
CA GLN A 671 93.28 20.64 -1.02
C GLN A 671 94.39 19.71 -1.53
N SER A 672 94.05 18.48 -1.90
CA SER A 672 95.02 17.51 -2.45
C SER A 672 95.61 17.93 -3.80
N CYS A 673 94.97 18.87 -4.52
CA CYS A 673 95.45 19.39 -5.81
C CYS A 673 96.72 20.25 -5.69
N SER A 674 97.24 20.48 -4.49
CA SER A 674 98.56 21.06 -4.28
C SER A 674 99.67 20.19 -4.89
N ASP A 675 99.45 18.89 -5.04
CA ASP A 675 100.35 17.92 -5.68
C ASP A 675 100.66 18.24 -7.15
N LEU A 676 99.74 18.89 -7.85
CA LEU A 676 99.89 19.31 -9.25
C LEU A 676 100.87 20.47 -9.44
N VAL A 677 101.25 21.17 -8.36
CA VAL A 677 102.20 22.28 -8.41
C VAL A 677 103.62 21.72 -8.28
N GLN A 678 104.41 21.84 -9.33
CA GLN A 678 105.82 21.41 -9.35
C GLN A 678 106.74 22.62 -9.52
N GLU A 679 108.03 22.47 -9.19
CA GLU A 679 108.99 23.58 -9.30
C GLU A 679 109.21 24.03 -10.76
N ASP A 680 108.92 23.18 -11.74
CA ASP A 680 109.02 23.44 -13.18
C ASP A 680 107.69 23.91 -13.82
N SER A 681 106.63 24.13 -13.04
CA SER A 681 105.32 24.59 -13.55
C SER A 681 105.38 26.01 -14.14
N ASP A 682 104.55 26.29 -15.16
CA ASP A 682 104.43 27.65 -15.72
C ASP A 682 103.53 28.52 -14.84
N PHE A 683 104.13 29.21 -13.86
CA PHE A 683 103.43 30.11 -12.94
C PHE A 683 102.68 31.28 -13.60
N LYS A 684 102.84 31.53 -14.91
CA LYS A 684 101.97 32.49 -15.64
C LYS A 684 100.57 31.93 -15.92
N LEU A 685 100.46 30.63 -16.16
CA LEU A 685 99.22 29.94 -16.51
C LEU A 685 98.74 28.96 -15.43
N VAL A 686 99.58 28.68 -14.42
CA VAL A 686 99.31 27.65 -13.40
C VAL A 686 97.96 27.80 -12.70
N HIS A 687 97.46 29.02 -12.53
CA HIS A 687 96.17 29.26 -11.88
C HIS A 687 94.96 28.91 -12.77
N GLU A 688 95.10 29.02 -14.09
CA GLU A 688 94.09 28.58 -15.06
C GLU A 688 94.16 27.06 -15.23
N GLU A 689 95.37 26.50 -15.33
CA GLU A 689 95.61 25.06 -15.42
C GLU A 689 95.14 24.32 -14.15
N LEU A 690 95.45 24.84 -12.97
CA LEU A 690 94.97 24.29 -11.70
C LEU A 690 93.45 24.41 -11.56
N ASN A 691 92.84 25.53 -11.97
CA ASN A 691 91.39 25.66 -11.92
C ASN A 691 90.70 24.65 -12.86
N ALA A 692 91.25 24.43 -14.05
CA ALA A 692 90.77 23.41 -14.98
C ALA A 692 90.95 21.99 -14.41
N ALA A 693 92.14 21.68 -13.89
CA ALA A 693 92.45 20.36 -13.31
C ALA A 693 91.66 20.07 -12.03
N MET A 694 91.39 21.08 -11.19
CA MET A 694 90.52 20.96 -10.02
C MET A 694 89.07 20.67 -10.42
N ASN A 695 88.55 21.35 -11.45
CA ASN A 695 87.22 21.04 -11.98
C ASN A 695 87.17 19.64 -12.60
N GLU A 696 88.21 19.21 -13.32
CA GLU A 696 88.31 17.86 -13.88
C GLU A 696 88.35 16.80 -12.77
N ARG A 697 89.14 17.00 -11.71
CA ARG A 697 89.20 16.10 -10.54
C ARG A 697 87.87 16.04 -9.81
N VAL A 698 87.20 17.18 -9.59
CA VAL A 698 85.86 17.25 -8.99
C VAL A 698 84.85 16.50 -9.85
N GLN A 699 84.83 16.76 -11.16
CA GLN A 699 83.91 16.09 -12.08
C GLN A 699 84.13 14.57 -12.09
N LYS A 700 85.39 14.14 -12.10
CA LYS A 700 85.76 12.72 -12.04
C LYS A 700 85.34 12.09 -10.71
N HIS A 701 85.56 12.76 -9.57
CA HIS A 701 85.15 12.27 -8.26
C HIS A 701 83.62 12.17 -8.13
N VAL A 702 82.90 13.18 -8.62
CA VAL A 702 81.44 13.15 -8.65
C VAL A 702 80.92 12.00 -9.52
N GLN A 703 81.49 11.79 -10.70
CA GLN A 703 81.03 10.74 -11.63
C GLN A 703 81.46 9.31 -11.22
N GLN A 704 82.64 9.15 -10.61
CA GLN A 704 83.21 7.82 -10.33
C GLN A 704 83.02 7.36 -8.88
N VAL A 705 82.72 8.27 -7.95
CA VAL A 705 82.60 7.97 -6.51
C VAL A 705 81.22 8.35 -5.98
N LEU A 706 80.85 9.62 -6.04
CA LEU A 706 79.62 10.11 -5.40
C LEU A 706 78.34 9.68 -6.13
N LEU A 707 78.33 9.74 -7.46
CA LEU A 707 77.18 9.33 -8.27
C LEU A 707 76.88 7.83 -8.17
N PRO A 708 77.86 6.90 -8.28
CA PRO A 708 77.61 5.48 -8.04
C PRO A 708 77.12 5.19 -6.62
N LYS A 709 77.70 5.84 -5.60
CA LYS A 709 77.26 5.69 -4.21
C LYS A 709 75.80 6.14 -4.04
N PHE A 710 75.47 7.34 -4.51
CA PHE A 710 74.10 7.86 -4.44
C PHE A 710 73.11 6.99 -5.22
N THR A 711 73.49 6.51 -6.40
CA THR A 711 72.65 5.61 -7.22
C THR A 711 72.34 4.32 -6.46
N GLY A 712 73.30 3.76 -5.73
CA GLY A 712 73.06 2.61 -4.85
C GLY A 712 72.11 2.94 -3.70
N SER A 713 72.37 4.03 -2.96
CA SER A 713 71.55 4.41 -1.80
C SER A 713 70.10 4.76 -2.19
N ILE A 714 69.88 5.44 -3.33
CA ILE A 714 68.53 5.78 -3.78
C ILE A 714 67.77 4.55 -4.30
N GLN A 715 68.46 3.57 -4.91
CA GLN A 715 67.84 2.30 -5.30
C GLN A 715 67.44 1.49 -4.05
N GLU A 716 68.29 1.44 -3.03
CA GLU A 716 67.98 0.81 -1.75
C GLU A 716 66.81 1.49 -1.03
N TRP A 717 66.70 2.81 -1.10
CA TRP A 717 65.56 3.55 -0.61
C TRP A 717 64.25 3.17 -1.34
N ILE A 718 64.27 3.01 -2.67
CA ILE A 718 63.08 2.55 -3.43
C ILE A 718 62.65 1.15 -2.95
N GLU A 719 63.59 0.22 -2.76
CA GLU A 719 63.26 -1.12 -2.24
C GLU A 719 62.72 -1.07 -0.81
N THR A 720 63.20 -0.15 0.01
CA THR A 720 62.66 0.08 1.36
C THR A 720 61.22 0.59 1.29
N ALA A 721 60.94 1.57 0.42
CA ALA A 721 59.58 2.08 0.18
C ALA A 721 58.66 1.00 -0.40
N HIS A 722 59.16 0.13 -1.28
CA HIS A 722 58.42 -1.00 -1.81
C HIS A 722 57.94 -1.94 -0.69
N ASN A 723 58.82 -2.27 0.26
CA ASN A 723 58.44 -3.10 1.41
C ASN A 723 57.38 -2.43 2.30
N GLU A 724 57.46 -1.10 2.50
CA GLU A 724 56.44 -0.32 3.22
C GLU A 724 55.07 -0.39 2.53
N PHE A 725 55.04 -0.33 1.20
CA PHE A 725 53.83 -0.46 0.40
C PHE A 725 53.25 -1.89 0.39
N ILE A 726 54.10 -2.93 0.36
CA ILE A 726 53.65 -4.32 0.49
C ILE A 726 52.96 -4.54 1.84
N GLN A 727 53.52 -4.00 2.93
CA GLN A 727 52.89 -4.11 4.25
C GLN A 727 51.52 -3.41 4.29
N ALA A 728 51.40 -2.24 3.65
CA ALA A 728 50.14 -1.53 3.54
C ALA A 728 49.10 -2.32 2.71
N GLN A 729 49.48 -2.92 1.58
CA GLN A 729 48.60 -3.77 0.78
C GLN A 729 48.15 -5.00 1.58
N SER A 730 49.07 -5.67 2.29
CA SER A 730 48.73 -6.85 3.10
C SER A 730 47.71 -6.52 4.20
N TYR A 731 47.79 -5.34 4.80
CA TYR A 731 46.79 -4.88 5.78
C TYR A 731 45.42 -4.65 5.12
N LEU A 732 45.38 -4.07 3.92
CA LEU A 732 44.15 -3.87 3.17
C LEU A 732 43.50 -5.19 2.74
N ASP A 733 44.30 -6.18 2.33
CA ASP A 733 43.81 -7.51 1.95
C ASP A 733 43.15 -8.23 3.14
N GLU A 734 43.79 -8.19 4.33
CA GLU A 734 43.24 -8.75 5.57
C GLU A 734 41.89 -8.10 5.95
N MET A 735 41.81 -6.78 5.78
CA MET A 735 40.59 -6.03 6.07
C MET A 735 39.50 -6.31 5.03
N SER A 736 39.86 -6.44 3.76
CA SER A 736 38.96 -6.87 2.69
C SER A 736 38.34 -8.24 3.00
N GLU A 737 39.15 -9.21 3.43
CA GLU A 737 38.65 -10.51 3.89
C GLU A 737 37.72 -10.40 5.10
N THR A 738 38.07 -9.54 6.06
CA THR A 738 37.27 -9.34 7.27
C THR A 738 35.88 -8.80 6.94
N PHE A 739 35.79 -7.79 6.07
CA PHE A 739 34.51 -7.28 5.61
C PHE A 739 33.76 -8.33 4.78
N ASN A 740 34.41 -9.00 3.83
CA ASN A 740 33.76 -10.05 3.02
C ASN A 740 33.21 -11.20 3.89
N LYS A 741 33.90 -11.57 4.99
CA LYS A 741 33.38 -12.52 5.99
C LYS A 741 32.15 -11.98 6.75
N LEU A 742 32.12 -10.68 7.06
CA LEU A 742 30.95 -10.03 7.68
C LEU A 742 29.75 -9.97 6.72
N TYR A 743 30.00 -9.73 5.43
CA TYR A 743 28.98 -9.74 4.38
C TYR A 743 28.53 -11.15 3.97
N LYS A 744 29.36 -12.17 4.22
CA LYS A 744 29.22 -13.56 3.72
C LYS A 744 29.30 -13.68 2.19
N GLU A 745 29.80 -12.65 1.53
CA GLU A 745 29.98 -12.58 0.08
C GLU A 745 31.24 -11.75 -0.24
N GLU A 746 31.81 -11.93 -1.42
CA GLU A 746 33.00 -11.21 -1.87
C GLU A 746 32.63 -9.80 -2.38
N ARG A 747 32.23 -8.92 -1.46
CA ARG A 747 31.66 -7.60 -1.78
C ARG A 747 32.71 -6.55 -2.15
N MET A 748 33.92 -6.62 -1.59
CA MET A 748 34.95 -5.61 -1.83
C MET A 748 36.36 -6.18 -1.97
N LYS A 749 37.18 -5.44 -2.74
CA LYS A 749 38.64 -5.59 -2.87
C LYS A 749 39.28 -4.21 -2.77
N LEU A 750 40.45 -4.12 -2.14
CA LEU A 750 41.12 -2.85 -1.83
C LEU A 750 42.53 -2.80 -2.45
N PRO A 751 42.65 -2.73 -3.79
CA PRO A 751 43.95 -2.72 -4.46
C PRO A 751 44.60 -1.33 -4.41
N CYS A 752 45.90 -1.28 -4.10
CA CYS A 752 46.72 -0.07 -4.23
C CYS A 752 47.47 -0.01 -5.57
N ASP A 753 47.96 1.18 -5.94
CA ASP A 753 48.65 1.42 -7.22
C ASP A 753 50.18 1.24 -7.14
N PHE A 754 50.65 0.01 -7.33
CA PHE A 754 52.09 -0.30 -7.38
C PHE A 754 52.84 0.27 -8.60
N LYS A 755 52.14 0.78 -9.62
CA LYS A 755 52.81 1.42 -10.78
C LYS A 755 53.64 2.63 -10.37
N LEU A 756 53.32 3.21 -9.21
CA LEU A 756 54.09 4.28 -8.61
C LEU A 756 55.57 3.93 -8.46
N LEU A 757 55.90 2.69 -8.08
CA LEU A 757 57.29 2.27 -7.90
C LEU A 757 58.03 2.14 -9.23
N ASP A 758 57.34 1.71 -10.28
CA ASP A 758 57.90 1.68 -11.64
C ASP A 758 58.20 3.10 -12.14
N ASP A 759 57.33 4.06 -11.82
CA ASP A 759 57.51 5.48 -12.10
C ASP A 759 58.72 6.04 -11.35
N TRP A 760 58.82 5.79 -10.05
CA TRP A 760 59.95 6.22 -9.23
C TRP A 760 61.28 5.63 -9.70
N HIS A 761 61.33 4.33 -10.00
CA HIS A 761 62.54 3.69 -10.51
C HIS A 761 63.00 4.32 -11.83
N ARG A 762 62.07 4.51 -12.76
CA ARG A 762 62.34 5.17 -14.06
C ARG A 762 62.82 6.60 -13.89
N ASP A 763 62.17 7.38 -13.03
CA ASP A 763 62.53 8.78 -12.82
C ASP A 763 63.87 8.92 -12.11
N VAL A 764 64.16 8.09 -11.11
CA VAL A 764 65.47 8.06 -10.45
C VAL A 764 66.58 7.72 -11.43
N VAL A 765 66.42 6.68 -12.27
CA VAL A 765 67.40 6.36 -13.33
C VAL A 765 67.56 7.50 -14.32
N ARG A 766 66.47 8.19 -14.70
CA ARG A 766 66.54 9.35 -15.60
C ARG A 766 67.27 10.52 -14.97
N MET A 767 67.04 10.78 -13.69
CA MET A 767 67.63 11.91 -12.96
C MET A 767 69.11 11.66 -12.66
N THR A 768 69.50 10.46 -12.22
CA THR A 768 70.92 10.13 -11.96
C THR A 768 71.78 10.27 -13.21
N ASN A 769 71.28 9.82 -14.38
CA ASN A 769 71.98 9.97 -15.67
C ASN A 769 72.14 11.42 -16.14
N ARG A 770 71.38 12.37 -15.57
CA ARG A 770 71.43 13.80 -15.91
C ARG A 770 72.25 14.63 -14.93
N ILE A 771 72.78 14.02 -13.87
CA ILE A 771 73.64 14.71 -12.90
C ILE A 771 74.90 15.19 -13.61
N THR A 772 75.04 16.51 -13.69
CA THR A 772 76.22 17.17 -14.25
C THR A 772 76.66 18.28 -13.31
N VAL A 773 77.95 18.34 -13.03
CA VAL A 773 78.57 19.44 -12.31
C VAL A 773 79.25 20.30 -13.35
N THR A 774 78.78 21.52 -13.49
CA THR A 774 79.34 22.52 -14.41
C THR A 774 80.65 23.06 -13.84
N ASN A 775 81.55 23.55 -14.70
CA ASN A 775 82.81 24.14 -14.26
C ASN A 775 82.54 25.36 -13.36
N ILE A 776 83.13 25.37 -12.16
CA ILE A 776 83.03 26.45 -11.18
C ILE A 776 84.38 27.18 -11.12
N ASN A 777 84.36 28.48 -10.85
CA ASN A 777 85.57 29.24 -10.54
C ASN A 777 86.05 28.88 -9.12
N ILE A 778 86.95 27.89 -9.04
CA ILE A 778 87.54 27.36 -7.81
C ILE A 778 88.69 28.26 -7.35
N LEU A 779 89.63 28.59 -8.24
CA LEU A 779 90.82 29.40 -7.96
C LEU A 779 90.78 30.81 -8.57
N LEU A 780 89.76 31.12 -9.37
CA LEU A 780 89.65 32.40 -10.09
C LEU A 780 88.82 33.46 -9.36
N ARG A 781 88.61 33.31 -8.05
CA ARG A 781 87.88 34.27 -7.21
C ARG A 781 88.74 35.54 -7.01
N PHE A 782 88.13 36.64 -6.55
CA PHE A 782 88.85 37.89 -6.27
C PHE A 782 89.27 37.94 -4.79
N THR A 783 90.23 37.10 -4.39
CA THR A 783 90.86 37.23 -3.05
C THR A 783 92.21 37.95 -3.16
N PRO A 784 92.60 38.77 -2.16
CA PRO A 784 93.90 39.48 -2.17
C PRO A 784 95.10 38.53 -2.33
N THR A 785 95.00 37.33 -1.76
CA THR A 785 96.03 36.28 -1.83
C THR A 785 96.12 35.69 -3.24
N GLN A 786 94.98 35.41 -3.90
CA GLN A 786 94.95 34.96 -5.31
C GLN A 786 95.45 36.06 -6.26
N PHE A 787 95.10 37.33 -6.01
CA PHE A 787 95.60 38.47 -6.77
C PHE A 787 97.13 38.60 -6.64
N PHE A 788 97.66 38.40 -5.42
CA PHE A 788 99.09 38.38 -5.16
C PHE A 788 99.79 37.20 -5.87
N LEU A 789 99.24 35.99 -5.81
CA LEU A 789 99.78 34.80 -6.48
C LEU A 789 99.77 34.94 -8.02
N LYS A 790 98.65 35.42 -8.61
CA LYS A 790 98.54 35.73 -10.04
C LYS A 790 99.53 36.81 -10.48
N SER A 791 99.72 37.85 -9.66
CA SER A 791 100.66 38.93 -9.94
C SER A 791 102.12 38.47 -9.80
N ALA A 792 102.42 37.66 -8.79
CA ALA A 792 103.74 37.10 -8.55
C ALA A 792 104.15 36.10 -9.64
N GLY A 793 103.23 35.26 -10.14
CA GLY A 793 103.47 34.38 -11.28
C GLY A 793 103.80 35.14 -12.57
N LYS A 794 103.08 36.23 -12.87
CA LYS A 794 103.35 37.10 -14.04
C LYS A 794 104.67 37.86 -13.94
N LEU A 795 105.06 38.30 -12.74
CA LEU A 795 106.26 39.13 -12.52
C LEU A 795 107.54 38.31 -12.34
N PHE A 796 107.47 37.12 -11.73
CA PHE A 796 108.66 36.35 -11.31
C PHE A 796 108.81 34.99 -12.02
N GLY A 797 107.86 34.56 -12.87
CA GLY A 797 107.88 33.25 -13.52
C GLY A 797 109.09 32.96 -14.43
N ASN A 798 109.77 33.99 -14.95
CA ASN A 798 110.97 33.85 -15.81
C ASN A 798 112.29 33.72 -15.02
N MET A 799 112.28 33.82 -13.69
CA MET A 799 113.49 33.77 -12.86
C MET A 799 113.66 32.38 -12.21
N GLN A 800 114.59 31.57 -12.73
CA GLN A 800 114.89 30.21 -12.23
C GLN A 800 115.17 30.14 -10.70
N LYS A 801 115.62 31.23 -10.06
CA LYS A 801 115.92 31.27 -8.61
C LYS A 801 114.71 31.35 -7.69
N ASN A 802 113.51 31.68 -8.19
CA ASN A 802 112.33 31.93 -7.33
C ASN A 802 111.20 30.88 -7.49
N GLN A 803 111.36 29.90 -8.38
CA GLN A 803 110.31 28.94 -8.71
C GLN A 803 109.94 28.01 -7.53
N SER A 804 110.91 27.55 -6.72
CA SER A 804 110.65 26.75 -5.51
C SER A 804 109.82 27.50 -4.45
N MET A 805 110.06 28.82 -4.28
CA MET A 805 109.28 29.66 -3.36
C MET A 805 107.84 29.88 -3.85
N LEU A 806 107.65 30.07 -5.16
CA LEU A 806 106.33 30.20 -5.79
C LEU A 806 105.54 28.89 -5.71
N ALA A 807 106.17 27.74 -5.98
CA ALA A 807 105.57 26.42 -5.84
C ALA A 807 105.04 26.19 -4.41
N ASN A 808 105.86 26.44 -3.38
CA ASN A 808 105.48 26.28 -1.98
C ASN A 808 104.34 27.24 -1.55
N LYS A 809 104.32 28.47 -2.07
CA LYS A 809 103.24 29.45 -1.81
C LYS A 809 101.90 29.02 -2.42
N TYR A 810 101.92 28.49 -3.64
CA TYR A 810 100.73 27.93 -4.28
C TYR A 810 100.23 26.68 -3.55
N LYS A 811 101.12 25.77 -3.15
CA LYS A 811 100.77 24.58 -2.35
C LYS A 811 100.11 24.96 -1.02
N GLN A 812 100.77 25.83 -0.26
CA GLN A 812 100.25 26.29 1.03
C GLN A 812 98.89 26.98 0.89
N TYR A 813 98.69 27.76 -0.18
CA TYR A 813 97.41 28.39 -0.45
C TYR A 813 96.30 27.36 -0.73
N ILE A 814 96.56 26.38 -1.60
CA ILE A 814 95.58 25.35 -1.96
C ILE A 814 95.21 24.49 -0.75
N GLU A 815 96.19 24.15 0.10
CA GLU A 815 96.00 23.32 1.29
C GLU A 815 95.26 24.03 2.43
N THR A 816 95.32 25.36 2.50
CA THR A 816 94.73 26.15 3.61
C THR A 816 93.46 26.91 3.23
N GLU A 817 93.04 26.89 1.96
CA GLU A 817 91.80 27.52 1.49
C GLU A 817 90.55 26.79 2.02
N ASP A 818 89.52 27.57 2.32
CA ASP A 818 88.19 27.07 2.68
C ASP A 818 87.33 26.83 1.43
N TYR A 819 87.12 25.57 1.10
CA TYR A 819 86.32 25.15 -0.06
C TYR A 819 84.83 24.91 0.27
N THR A 820 84.34 25.31 1.44
CA THR A 820 82.96 25.05 1.89
C THR A 820 81.91 25.57 0.90
N GLU A 821 82.04 26.79 0.40
CA GLU A 821 81.10 27.35 -0.59
C GLU A 821 81.10 26.59 -1.93
N ILE A 822 82.23 26.00 -2.29
CA ILE A 822 82.37 25.22 -3.52
C ILE A 822 81.66 23.88 -3.35
N ALA A 823 81.82 23.22 -2.20
CA ALA A 823 81.06 22.02 -1.86
C ALA A 823 79.54 22.29 -1.84
N GLN A 824 79.09 23.42 -1.29
CA GLN A 824 77.67 23.83 -1.33
C GLN A 824 77.16 24.02 -2.76
N THR A 825 77.95 24.64 -3.63
CA THR A 825 77.57 24.86 -5.03
C THR A 825 77.46 23.54 -5.79
N ILE A 826 78.41 22.63 -5.56
CA ILE A 826 78.40 21.29 -6.16
C ILE A 826 77.22 20.48 -5.64
N SER A 827 76.93 20.53 -4.33
CA SER A 827 75.78 19.87 -3.72
C SER A 827 74.45 20.34 -4.33
N LYS A 828 74.28 21.66 -4.52
CA LYS A 828 73.09 22.21 -5.21
C LYS A 828 72.97 21.73 -6.65
N GLN A 829 74.07 21.72 -7.40
CA GLN A 829 74.04 21.22 -8.79
C GLN A 829 73.74 19.72 -8.84
N PHE A 830 74.24 18.95 -7.87
CA PHE A 830 74.04 17.51 -7.77
C PHE A 830 72.56 17.15 -7.52
N PHE A 831 71.87 17.88 -6.62
CA PHE A 831 70.49 17.56 -6.22
C PHE A 831 69.40 18.34 -6.96
N LEU A 832 69.74 19.24 -7.89
CA LEU A 832 68.76 20.12 -8.56
C LEU A 832 67.53 19.38 -9.15
N GLN A 833 67.75 18.21 -9.77
CA GLN A 833 66.65 17.42 -10.35
C GLN A 833 65.83 16.67 -9.28
N PHE A 834 66.45 16.37 -8.15
CA PHE A 834 65.87 15.59 -7.05
C PHE A 834 64.99 16.44 -6.11
N GLU A 835 65.17 17.77 -6.09
CA GLU A 835 64.29 18.67 -5.33
C GLU A 835 62.83 18.64 -5.83
N VAL A 836 62.63 18.50 -7.15
CA VAL A 836 61.28 18.39 -7.74
C VAL A 836 60.65 17.02 -7.42
N PHE A 837 61.45 15.96 -7.44
CA PHE A 837 61.02 14.61 -7.07
C PHE A 837 60.60 14.55 -5.59
N GLU A 838 61.41 15.12 -4.69
CA GLU A 838 61.12 15.26 -3.27
C GLU A 838 59.76 15.94 -3.02
N GLY A 839 59.48 17.03 -3.73
CA GLY A 839 58.21 17.76 -3.60
C GLY A 839 56.98 17.00 -4.13
N ALA A 840 57.17 15.92 -4.89
CA ALA A 840 56.07 15.10 -5.42
C ALA A 840 55.77 13.85 -4.57
N LEU A 841 56.71 13.41 -3.71
CA LEU A 841 56.61 12.15 -2.95
C LEU A 841 55.33 12.03 -2.13
N GLU A 842 54.92 13.09 -1.43
CA GLU A 842 53.70 13.08 -0.63
C GLU A 842 52.48 12.79 -1.49
N ARG A 843 52.31 13.51 -2.61
CA ARG A 843 51.18 13.34 -3.53
C ARG A 843 51.16 11.94 -4.14
N ASP A 844 52.33 11.45 -4.53
CA ASP A 844 52.52 10.13 -5.12
C ASP A 844 52.08 9.02 -4.15
N ILE A 845 52.49 9.11 -2.89
CA ILE A 845 52.07 8.18 -1.84
C ILE A 845 50.57 8.30 -1.57
N MET A 846 49.98 9.51 -1.59
CA MET A 846 48.51 9.65 -1.49
C MET A 846 47.79 8.95 -2.65
N MET A 847 48.33 8.99 -3.87
CA MET A 847 47.75 8.30 -5.02
C MET A 847 47.73 6.78 -4.85
N PHE A 848 48.74 6.20 -4.19
CA PHE A 848 48.78 4.76 -3.87
C PHE A 848 47.54 4.30 -3.09
N PHE A 849 47.02 5.12 -2.17
CA PHE A 849 45.85 4.80 -1.32
C PHE A 849 44.50 5.28 -1.85
N LYS A 850 44.48 5.96 -3.01
CA LYS A 850 43.28 6.63 -3.53
C LYS A 850 42.13 5.66 -3.81
N ASP A 851 42.40 4.58 -4.53
CA ASP A 851 41.36 3.64 -4.95
C ASP A 851 40.75 2.89 -3.75
N PRO A 852 41.53 2.34 -2.80
CA PRO A 852 40.98 1.76 -1.57
C PRO A 852 40.08 2.72 -0.79
N LEU A 853 40.51 3.96 -0.60
CA LEU A 853 39.71 4.98 0.10
C LEU A 853 38.41 5.30 -0.65
N SER A 854 38.45 5.32 -1.98
CA SER A 854 37.27 5.55 -2.81
C SER A 854 36.25 4.41 -2.68
N ILE A 855 36.71 3.16 -2.76
CA ILE A 855 35.86 1.96 -2.64
C ILE A 855 35.18 1.92 -1.26
N LEU A 856 35.92 2.23 -0.19
CA LEU A 856 35.36 2.27 1.16
C LEU A 856 34.28 3.35 1.32
N LYS A 857 34.52 4.55 0.79
CA LYS A 857 33.53 5.64 0.83
C LYS A 857 32.27 5.29 0.05
N GLN A 858 32.41 4.68 -1.13
CA GLN A 858 31.26 4.22 -1.91
C GLN A 858 30.43 3.19 -1.14
N ASN A 859 31.07 2.24 -0.45
CA ASN A 859 30.34 1.26 0.38
C ASN A 859 29.64 1.91 1.58
N VAL A 860 30.20 2.97 2.17
CA VAL A 860 29.52 3.76 3.21
C VAL A 860 28.28 4.47 2.65
N GLU A 861 28.40 5.10 1.48
CA GLU A 861 27.29 5.77 0.80
C GLU A 861 26.17 4.79 0.44
N SER A 862 26.51 3.63 -0.11
CA SER A 862 25.54 2.56 -0.38
C SER A 862 24.81 2.11 0.89
N ALA A 863 25.52 1.87 1.99
CA ALA A 863 24.89 1.51 3.25
C ALA A 863 23.99 2.62 3.81
N GLN A 864 24.32 3.90 3.58
CA GLN A 864 23.48 5.03 3.99
C GLN A 864 22.21 5.15 3.15
N LEU A 865 22.30 4.91 1.84
CA LEU A 865 21.15 4.82 0.95
C LEU A 865 20.19 3.72 1.38
N GLU A 866 20.70 2.50 1.60
CA GLU A 866 19.90 1.36 2.08
C GLU A 866 19.21 1.68 3.42
N ILE A 867 19.90 2.33 4.37
CA ILE A 867 19.29 2.78 5.63
C ILE A 867 18.13 3.74 5.38
N GLN A 868 18.31 4.72 4.48
CA GLN A 868 17.30 5.74 4.23
C GLN A 868 16.06 5.14 3.56
N GLU A 869 16.24 4.26 2.59
CA GLU A 869 15.17 3.55 1.90
C GLU A 869 14.38 2.67 2.87
N ASP A 870 15.06 1.83 3.66
CA ASP A 870 14.41 0.96 4.64
C ASP A 870 13.69 1.75 5.74
N GLU A 871 14.26 2.86 6.22
CA GLU A 871 13.61 3.73 7.21
C GLU A 871 12.36 4.43 6.65
N GLN A 872 12.39 4.82 5.37
CA GLN A 872 11.22 5.42 4.70
C GLN A 872 10.10 4.39 4.53
N THR A 873 10.41 3.16 4.13
CA THR A 873 9.44 2.07 4.04
C THR A 873 8.84 1.76 5.42
N LEU A 874 9.67 1.66 6.47
CA LEU A 874 9.21 1.47 7.84
C LEU A 874 8.32 2.62 8.33
N ALA A 875 8.67 3.87 8.01
CA ALA A 875 7.85 5.03 8.39
C ALA A 875 6.48 4.98 7.72
N THR A 876 6.43 4.58 6.44
CA THR A 876 5.18 4.42 5.69
C THR A 876 4.31 3.34 6.34
N LEU A 877 4.86 2.15 6.59
CA LEU A 877 4.16 1.03 7.24
C LEU A 877 3.62 1.37 8.65
N ARG A 878 4.33 2.23 9.39
CA ARG A 878 3.95 2.66 10.76
C ARG A 878 3.01 3.85 10.80
N SER A 879 2.97 4.68 9.76
CA SER A 879 2.18 5.91 9.75
C SER A 879 0.67 5.63 9.72
N ASN A 880 0.24 4.62 8.96
CA ASN A 880 -1.16 4.22 8.83
C ASN A 880 -1.29 2.70 8.95
N PRO A 881 -1.15 2.12 10.17
CA PRO A 881 -1.16 0.68 10.33
C PRO A 881 -2.50 0.05 9.93
N GLU A 882 -3.58 0.82 10.08
CA GLU A 882 -4.97 0.49 9.74
C GLU A 882 -5.15 0.18 8.24
N THR A 883 -4.41 0.82 7.33
CA THR A 883 -4.50 0.58 5.87
C THR A 883 -4.21 -0.88 5.49
N TYR A 884 -3.40 -1.58 6.29
CA TYR A 884 -3.12 -3.00 6.07
C TYR A 884 -3.87 -3.89 7.07
N HIS A 885 -4.09 -3.43 8.29
CA HIS A 885 -4.71 -4.26 9.34
C HIS A 885 -6.24 -4.36 9.22
N ASP A 886 -6.90 -3.30 8.78
CA ASP A 886 -8.35 -3.22 8.71
C ASP A 886 -8.92 -4.08 7.56
N PRO A 887 -8.37 -4.05 6.32
CA PRO A 887 -8.82 -4.96 5.27
C PRO A 887 -8.71 -6.43 5.67
N LEU A 888 -7.62 -6.83 6.32
CA LEU A 888 -7.46 -8.21 6.84
C LEU A 888 -8.48 -8.55 7.92
N ALA A 889 -8.86 -7.58 8.76
CA ALA A 889 -9.92 -7.75 9.76
C ALA A 889 -11.29 -7.94 9.08
N PHE A 890 -11.60 -7.19 8.02
CA PHE A 890 -12.82 -7.34 7.23
C PHE A 890 -12.85 -8.66 6.44
N PHE A 891 -11.73 -9.10 5.86
CA PHE A 891 -11.65 -10.42 5.23
C PHE A 891 -11.88 -11.55 6.25
N LYS A 892 -11.31 -11.42 7.45
CA LYS A 892 -11.56 -12.36 8.55
C LYS A 892 -13.03 -12.34 8.97
N LEU A 893 -13.66 -11.16 9.03
CA LEU A 893 -15.07 -10.99 9.35
C LEU A 893 -15.96 -11.75 8.35
N GLN A 894 -15.76 -11.52 7.04
CA GLN A 894 -16.51 -12.19 5.98
C GLN A 894 -16.30 -13.72 6.01
N LEU A 895 -15.05 -14.16 6.20
CA LEU A 895 -14.71 -15.58 6.33
C LEU A 895 -15.45 -16.25 7.51
N LEU A 896 -15.47 -15.59 8.67
CA LEU A 896 -16.17 -16.09 9.86
C LEU A 896 -17.67 -16.16 9.64
N GLN A 897 -18.26 -15.17 8.95
CA GLN A 897 -19.67 -15.19 8.60
C GLN A 897 -20.02 -16.43 7.77
N HIS A 898 -19.26 -16.72 6.69
CA HIS A 898 -19.47 -17.93 5.89
C HIS A 898 -19.29 -19.22 6.72
N LYS A 899 -18.29 -19.25 7.60
CA LYS A 899 -18.05 -20.39 8.49
C LYS A 899 -19.22 -20.65 9.44
N PHE A 900 -19.77 -19.60 10.04
CA PHE A 900 -20.93 -19.73 10.93
C PHE A 900 -22.17 -20.23 10.18
N VAL A 901 -22.44 -19.70 8.99
CA VAL A 901 -23.57 -20.18 8.16
C VAL A 901 -23.42 -21.66 7.80
N LEU A 902 -22.22 -22.15 7.49
CA LEU A 902 -22.01 -23.58 7.16
C LEU A 902 -22.09 -24.51 8.36
N SER A 903 -21.75 -24.03 9.56
CA SER A 903 -21.71 -24.84 10.78
C SER A 903 -23.08 -25.38 11.21
N THR A 904 -24.19 -24.79 10.72
CA THR A 904 -25.56 -25.24 11.03
C THR A 904 -25.93 -26.60 10.43
N ASN A 905 -25.17 -27.08 9.45
CA ASN A 905 -25.42 -28.37 8.78
C ASN A 905 -24.78 -29.57 9.50
N LYS A 906 -23.93 -29.36 10.52
CA LYS A 906 -23.28 -30.43 11.27
C LYS A 906 -24.05 -30.67 12.57
N ASN A 907 -24.58 -31.87 12.76
CA ASN A 907 -25.12 -32.28 14.06
C ASN A 907 -24.06 -32.03 15.15
N ASN A 908 -24.39 -31.13 16.07
CA ASN A 908 -23.53 -30.62 17.12
C ASN A 908 -23.06 -31.73 18.07
N GLU A 909 -21.84 -32.24 17.91
CA GLU A 909 -21.07 -32.78 19.05
C GLU A 909 -19.63 -32.25 19.18
N ASP A 910 -19.01 -31.62 18.15
CA ASP A 910 -17.56 -31.29 18.22
C ASP A 910 -17.16 -29.80 18.05
N VAL A 911 -18.07 -28.82 18.11
CA VAL A 911 -17.73 -27.42 17.70
C VAL A 911 -17.20 -26.51 18.85
N TYR A 912 -17.06 -27.00 20.09
CA TYR A 912 -16.55 -26.18 21.21
C TYR A 912 -15.19 -26.64 21.74
N GLU A 913 -14.15 -26.63 20.91
CA GLU A 913 -12.78 -26.42 21.39
C GLU A 913 -12.13 -25.29 20.58
N PHE A 914 -12.17 -24.08 21.16
CA PHE A 914 -11.32 -22.98 20.74
C PHE A 914 -9.85 -23.37 21.00
N ASN A 915 -9.09 -23.62 19.93
CA ASN A 915 -7.64 -23.52 20.02
C ASN A 915 -7.30 -22.04 20.25
N GLU A 916 -6.58 -21.80 21.35
CA GLU A 916 -6.04 -20.51 21.75
C GLU A 916 -5.43 -19.79 20.55
N SER A 917 -5.89 -18.57 20.31
CA SER A 917 -5.16 -17.64 19.45
C SER A 917 -3.78 -17.44 20.07
N PRO A 918 -2.68 -17.45 19.29
CA PRO A 918 -1.44 -16.91 19.79
C PRO A 918 -1.70 -15.43 20.09
N THR A 919 -1.63 -15.08 21.37
CA THR A 919 -1.56 -13.69 21.84
C THR A 919 -0.51 -12.94 21.03
N ILE A 920 -0.88 -11.73 20.60
CA ILE A 920 -0.04 -10.71 19.93
C ILE A 920 1.36 -10.63 20.54
#